data_AF-A0A929WWD2-F1
#
_entry.id   AF-A0A929WWD2-F1
#
_cell.length_a   1.000
_cell.length_b   1.000
_cell.length_c   1.000
_cell.angle_alpha   90.00
_cell.angle_beta   90.00
_cell.angle_gamma   90.00
#
_symmetry.space_group_name_H-M   'P 1'
#
loop_
_entity.id
_entity.type
_entity.pdbx_description
1 polymer ?
#
loop_
_entity_poly.entity_id
_entity_poly.type
_entity_poly.pdbx_seq_one_letter_code
_entity_poly.pdbx_strand_id
1 'polypeptide(L)'
;GLASLIDSHLAPIRTQLGRFKRQVSGYSLEHLTPEGGRNLAAMLTGTEGTLVLILSVTVRLVPLPDAPVLAALGYRSMIEAADDVPALLAHSPLAVEAMDRRLVDVVRAHKGPGAVPALPEGEGWLLVEVGAPGEDVTASLERARALCAASAAVDTVVYPPGTQASALWRIRADGAGLGGRTPPDGAGGGDQQAWPGFEDAAVPPENLGAYLRDFTALMEEFDIDGLLYGHFGDGCVHVRLAMPLETPAGVAHSRAFLQSAARICAAHGGSVSGEHGDGRARSELLRFMYTPEMLDLFARVKHLFDPDNLLNPGVLAAPMDQAEAASRARARALAARSGVVDVLAANGVPDSAFSDRDDAAAGRSDFFPADGASGAPADGALELQPGVDPLDANLRRVAARPMPADGGFAFTHDGGDFTAAVHRCTGVGKCRAGVPGTFMCPSYLATRDEKDVTRGRARILQEAANSQLVQAIDSPEVLEALDLCLACKACSADCPAGVDMARYRSEALFRTYRGRLRPLSHYTLGWLPRLTRVTARVPGLAAVANAIMSVAPLRSLAFRIIGLDPRRGMPALQSGTVTAWARRRNLLADCVPAGDAASSFTATSGTAARAAATSAAATSAAATSAAASSEAATDARERGGTPASSDSAREREAATASSMVGSPIL
;
A
#
# COMPACT_ATOMS: atom_id res chain seq x y z
N GLY A 1 29.96 1.82 31.26
CA GLY A 1 28.83 0.95 30.88
C GLY A 1 27.55 1.76 30.76
N LEU A 2 26.50 1.20 30.18
CA LEU A 2 25.33 1.92 29.66
C LEU A 2 24.65 2.88 30.65
N ALA A 3 24.34 2.45 31.88
CA ALA A 3 23.66 3.30 32.86
C ALA A 3 24.40 4.62 33.13
N SER A 4 25.73 4.56 33.35
CA SER A 4 26.58 5.74 33.57
C SER A 4 26.72 6.62 32.32
N LEU A 5 26.57 6.06 31.11
CA LEU A 5 26.50 6.84 29.88
C LEU A 5 25.19 7.63 29.82
N ILE A 6 24.05 7.00 30.13
CA ILE A 6 22.75 7.68 30.17
C ILE A 6 22.70 8.74 31.27
N ASP A 7 23.20 8.43 32.46
CA ASP A 7 23.18 9.33 33.63
C ASP A 7 24.02 10.60 33.43
N SER A 8 25.04 10.55 32.57
CA SER A 8 25.85 11.71 32.21
C SER A 8 25.25 12.57 31.08
N HIS A 9 24.16 12.13 30.43
CA HIS A 9 23.54 12.82 29.28
C HIS A 9 22.01 12.94 29.42
N LEU A 10 21.50 12.97 30.66
CA LEU A 10 20.05 13.10 30.92
C LEU A 10 19.45 14.40 30.34
N ALA A 11 20.23 15.48 30.23
CA ALA A 11 19.76 16.75 29.70
C ALA A 11 19.42 16.71 28.19
N PRO A 12 20.31 16.31 27.27
CA PRO A 12 19.95 16.13 25.86
C PRO A 12 18.87 15.07 25.65
N ILE A 13 18.91 13.94 26.40
CA ILE A 13 17.87 12.90 26.31
C ILE A 13 16.48 13.49 26.61
N ARG A 14 16.30 14.19 27.74
CA ARG A 14 15.01 14.77 28.17
C ARG A 14 14.51 15.93 27.30
N THR A 15 15.38 16.56 26.53
CA THR A 15 15.03 17.71 25.69
C THR A 15 14.84 17.36 24.22
N GLN A 16 15.44 16.26 23.75
CA GLN A 16 15.35 15.85 22.35
C GLN A 16 14.51 14.59 22.12
N LEU A 17 14.37 13.67 23.08
CA LEU A 17 13.66 12.39 22.92
C LEU A 17 12.31 12.31 23.65
N GLY A 18 11.46 11.36 23.23
CA GLY A 18 10.20 11.02 23.90
C GLY A 18 9.13 12.11 23.89
N ARG A 19 9.22 13.11 23.01
CA ARG A 19 8.38 14.32 23.04
C ARG A 19 6.95 14.09 22.57
N PHE A 20 6.74 13.11 21.67
CA PHE A 20 5.43 12.68 21.19
C PHE A 20 5.46 11.19 20.80
N LYS A 21 4.30 10.54 20.67
CA LYS A 21 4.17 9.07 20.54
C LYS A 21 4.96 8.46 19.36
N ARG A 22 5.02 9.15 18.23
CA ARG A 22 5.67 8.67 16.98
C ARG A 22 7.04 9.29 16.76
N GLN A 23 7.75 9.63 17.83
CA GLN A 23 9.15 9.99 17.74
C GLN A 23 10.03 8.72 17.73
N VAL A 24 10.13 8.06 16.57
CA VAL A 24 10.81 6.75 16.42
C VAL A 24 12.25 6.85 15.95
N SER A 25 12.65 7.93 15.27
CA SER A 25 14.00 8.08 14.71
C SER A 25 15.11 8.02 15.76
N GLY A 26 16.24 7.37 15.45
CA GLY A 26 17.39 7.22 16.35
C GLY A 26 17.29 6.03 17.32
N TYR A 27 17.75 6.21 18.57
CA TYR A 27 17.57 5.23 19.66
C TYR A 27 16.69 5.81 20.77
N SER A 28 15.70 5.05 21.25
CA SER A 28 14.78 5.44 22.32
C SER A 28 15.42 5.43 23.73
N LEU A 29 16.43 6.27 23.93
CA LEU A 29 17.20 6.37 25.18
C LEU A 29 16.41 7.00 26.33
N GLU A 30 15.29 7.67 26.06
CA GLU A 30 14.35 8.17 27.07
C GLU A 30 13.84 7.04 27.99
N HIS A 31 13.67 5.83 27.45
CA HIS A 31 13.31 4.64 28.24
C HIS A 31 14.39 4.23 29.25
N LEU A 32 15.64 4.64 29.06
CA LEU A 32 16.74 4.37 30.00
C LEU A 32 16.92 5.45 31.07
N THR A 33 16.13 6.53 31.05
CA THR A 33 16.10 7.52 32.13
C THR A 33 15.50 6.91 33.42
N PRO A 34 15.71 7.53 34.59
CA PRO A 34 15.03 7.13 35.83
C PRO A 34 13.50 7.09 35.70
N GLU A 35 12.91 8.11 35.08
CA GLU A 35 11.47 8.25 34.82
C GLU A 35 10.95 7.31 33.73
N GLY A 36 11.78 6.94 32.74
CA GLY A 36 11.52 5.85 31.80
C GLY A 36 11.59 4.44 32.43
N GLY A 37 11.91 4.34 33.73
CA GLY A 37 11.95 3.10 34.47
C GLY A 37 13.15 2.20 34.17
N ARG A 38 14.21 2.75 33.54
CA ARG A 38 15.39 1.99 33.05
C ARG A 38 15.02 0.81 32.12
N ASN A 39 13.97 0.98 31.32
CA ASN A 39 13.38 -0.08 30.50
C ASN A 39 14.23 -0.39 29.24
N LEU A 40 15.18 -1.32 29.41
CA LEU A 40 16.04 -1.81 28.34
C LEU A 40 15.27 -2.46 27.18
N ALA A 41 14.16 -3.18 27.45
CA ALA A 41 13.37 -3.83 26.40
C ALA A 41 12.68 -2.81 25.48
N ALA A 42 12.22 -1.69 26.04
CA ALA A 42 11.67 -0.59 25.26
C ALA A 42 12.77 0.14 24.47
N MET A 43 13.92 0.45 25.08
CA MET A 43 15.06 1.07 24.33
C MET A 43 15.52 0.21 23.15
N LEU A 44 15.56 -1.11 23.30
CA LEU A 44 15.98 -2.02 22.22
C LEU A 44 14.97 -2.13 21.07
N THR A 45 13.72 -1.69 21.29
CA THR A 45 12.72 -1.56 20.22
C THR A 45 13.12 -0.41 19.29
N GLY A 46 12.97 -0.56 17.98
CA GLY A 46 13.41 0.45 17.00
C GLY A 46 14.91 0.45 16.66
N THR A 47 15.76 -0.31 17.36
CA THR A 47 17.23 -0.32 17.13
C THR A 47 17.70 -0.94 15.80
N GLU A 48 16.80 -1.33 14.90
CA GLU A 48 17.07 -1.85 13.54
C GLU A 48 18.15 -2.95 13.44
N GLY A 49 18.30 -3.77 14.49
CA GLY A 49 19.32 -4.81 14.54
C GLY A 49 20.76 -4.29 14.60
N THR A 50 20.95 -3.01 14.97
CA THR A 50 22.28 -2.38 15.11
C THR A 50 22.92 -2.62 16.49
N LEU A 51 22.12 -2.94 17.52
CA LEU A 51 22.61 -3.21 18.88
C LEU A 51 22.46 -4.68 19.30
N VAL A 52 21.43 -5.40 18.83
CA VAL A 52 21.12 -6.78 19.23
C VAL A 52 20.39 -7.54 18.11
N LEU A 53 20.48 -8.89 18.14
CA LEU A 53 19.56 -9.76 17.40
C LEU A 53 18.43 -10.24 18.33
N ILE A 54 17.19 -9.84 18.04
CA ILE A 54 16.01 -10.26 18.81
C ILE A 54 15.55 -11.65 18.32
N LEU A 55 15.55 -12.64 19.23
CA LEU A 55 15.14 -14.02 18.94
C LEU A 55 13.68 -14.32 19.29
N SER A 56 13.11 -13.60 20.26
CA SER A 56 11.71 -13.71 20.68
C SER A 56 11.26 -12.44 21.41
N VAL A 57 9.95 -12.21 21.46
CA VAL A 57 9.32 -11.07 22.17
C VAL A 57 8.05 -11.57 22.84
N THR A 58 7.79 -11.11 24.08
CA THR A 58 6.51 -11.27 24.76
C THR A 58 5.80 -9.93 24.78
N VAL A 59 4.60 -9.86 24.19
CA VAL A 59 3.81 -8.61 24.08
C VAL A 59 2.61 -8.63 25.03
N ARG A 60 2.22 -7.46 25.53
CA ARG A 60 0.96 -7.27 26.26
C ARG A 60 -0.19 -7.17 25.25
N LEU A 61 -1.15 -8.08 25.34
CA LEU A 61 -2.39 -8.00 24.59
C LEU A 61 -3.35 -6.96 25.21
N VAL A 62 -4.22 -6.41 24.38
CA VAL A 62 -5.32 -5.50 24.79
C VAL A 62 -6.67 -6.11 24.39
N PRO A 63 -7.75 -5.86 25.13
CA PRO A 63 -9.10 -6.18 24.67
C PRO A 63 -9.46 -5.37 23.42
N LEU A 64 -10.29 -5.96 22.55
CA LEU A 64 -10.88 -5.27 21.41
C LEU A 64 -12.16 -4.53 21.84
N PRO A 65 -12.59 -3.48 21.14
CA PRO A 65 -13.93 -2.91 21.30
C PRO A 65 -14.99 -3.90 20.80
N ASP A 66 -16.12 -3.98 21.49
CA ASP A 66 -17.19 -4.94 21.15
C ASP A 66 -18.08 -4.46 19.98
N ALA A 67 -18.26 -3.14 19.84
CA ALA A 67 -19.12 -2.54 18.81
C ALA A 67 -18.52 -1.25 18.19
N PRO A 68 -17.28 -1.27 17.64
CA PRO A 68 -16.63 -0.08 17.10
C PRO A 68 -17.43 0.57 15.96
N VAL A 69 -17.65 1.87 16.09
CA VAL A 69 -18.37 2.71 15.11
C VAL A 69 -17.37 3.59 14.36
N LEU A 70 -17.52 3.64 13.03
CA LEU A 70 -16.70 4.48 12.17
C LEU A 70 -17.46 5.76 11.79
N ALA A 71 -16.87 6.92 12.05
CA ALA A 71 -17.25 8.18 11.43
C ALA A 71 -16.30 8.48 10.25
N ALA A 72 -16.84 8.79 9.07
CA ALA A 72 -16.11 9.52 8.05
C ALA A 72 -16.45 11.00 8.15
N LEU A 73 -15.43 11.85 8.14
CA LEU A 73 -15.51 13.30 8.22
C LEU A 73 -14.90 13.87 6.93
N GLY A 74 -15.59 14.76 6.23
CA GLY A 74 -15.15 15.36 4.98
C GLY A 74 -14.66 16.81 5.13
N TYR A 75 -13.58 17.17 4.45
CA TYR A 75 -12.91 18.48 4.51
C TYR A 75 -12.56 18.96 3.10
N ARG A 76 -12.35 20.27 2.90
CA ARG A 76 -12.00 20.82 1.56
C ARG A 76 -10.54 20.57 1.18
N SER A 77 -9.71 20.08 2.10
CA SER A 77 -8.35 19.63 1.84
C SER A 77 -7.84 18.69 2.95
N MET A 78 -6.73 18.00 2.68
CA MET A 78 -5.99 17.23 3.69
C MET A 78 -5.34 18.13 4.77
N ILE A 79 -5.17 19.43 4.50
CA ILE A 79 -4.65 20.42 5.46
C ILE A 79 -5.75 20.81 6.46
N GLU A 80 -6.96 21.12 5.98
CA GLU A 80 -8.13 21.36 6.86
C GLU A 80 -8.42 20.15 7.74
N ALA A 81 -8.31 18.94 7.18
CA ALA A 81 -8.44 17.69 7.92
C ALA A 81 -7.37 17.55 9.03
N ALA A 82 -6.14 18.01 8.80
CA ALA A 82 -5.08 17.98 9.80
C ALA A 82 -5.24 19.02 10.91
N ASP A 83 -5.75 20.21 10.60
CA ASP A 83 -6.02 21.27 11.57
C ASP A 83 -7.11 20.88 12.59
N ASP A 84 -8.04 19.99 12.23
CA ASP A 84 -9.12 19.51 13.12
C ASP A 84 -8.68 18.39 14.09
N VAL A 85 -7.56 17.70 13.80
CA VAL A 85 -7.08 16.53 14.57
C VAL A 85 -7.00 16.79 16.09
N PRO A 86 -6.47 17.92 16.60
CA PRO A 86 -6.37 18.15 18.05
C PRO A 86 -7.74 18.20 18.74
N ALA A 87 -8.79 18.69 18.06
CA ALA A 87 -10.15 18.68 18.59
C ALA A 87 -10.70 17.25 18.65
N LEU A 88 -10.53 16.47 17.58
CA LEU A 88 -10.99 15.08 17.51
C LEU A 88 -10.32 14.18 18.55
N LEU A 89 -9.03 14.40 18.83
CA LEU A 89 -8.28 13.64 19.84
C LEU A 89 -8.83 13.81 21.26
N ALA A 90 -9.48 14.94 21.57
CA ALA A 90 -10.13 15.16 22.88
C ALA A 90 -11.26 14.14 23.17
N HIS A 91 -11.86 13.53 22.14
CA HIS A 91 -12.91 12.51 22.27
C HIS A 91 -12.36 11.09 22.55
N SER A 92 -11.03 10.94 22.68
CA SER A 92 -10.33 9.67 22.84
C SER A 92 -10.74 8.60 21.81
N PRO A 93 -10.59 8.88 20.50
CA PRO A 93 -10.85 7.91 19.44
C PRO A 93 -9.87 6.74 19.48
N LEU A 94 -10.28 5.62 18.90
CA LEU A 94 -9.47 4.41 18.73
C LEU A 94 -8.46 4.56 17.59
N ALA A 95 -8.84 5.27 16.53
CA ALA A 95 -7.98 5.65 15.41
C ALA A 95 -8.51 6.93 14.73
N VAL A 96 -7.63 7.69 14.08
CA VAL A 96 -7.94 8.86 13.24
C VAL A 96 -7.04 8.79 12.00
N GLU A 97 -7.64 8.43 10.87
CA GLU A 97 -6.93 7.99 9.67
C GLU A 97 -7.29 8.86 8.45
N ALA A 98 -6.30 9.50 7.85
CA ALA A 98 -6.53 10.38 6.72
C ALA A 98 -6.41 9.70 5.35
N MET A 99 -7.19 10.19 4.39
CA MET A 99 -7.22 9.72 3.01
C MET A 99 -7.61 10.83 2.05
N ASP A 100 -6.80 11.02 1.01
CA ASP A 100 -6.98 12.04 -0.04
C ASP A 100 -7.94 11.60 -1.17
N ARG A 101 -8.63 12.57 -1.80
CA ARG A 101 -9.48 12.42 -3.01
C ARG A 101 -8.84 11.53 -4.07
N ARG A 102 -7.59 11.81 -4.42
CA ARG A 102 -6.86 11.15 -5.51
C ARG A 102 -6.63 9.67 -5.20
N LEU A 103 -6.41 9.31 -3.94
CA LEU A 103 -6.27 7.91 -3.52
C LEU A 103 -7.61 7.15 -3.63
N VAL A 104 -8.73 7.81 -3.28
CA VAL A 104 -10.08 7.26 -3.46
C VAL A 104 -10.43 7.09 -4.94
N ASP A 105 -10.07 8.04 -5.79
CA ASP A 105 -10.34 7.97 -7.23
C ASP A 105 -9.50 6.90 -7.94
N VAL A 106 -8.26 6.65 -7.48
CA VAL A 106 -7.48 5.46 -7.88
C VAL A 106 -8.24 4.16 -7.56
N VAL A 107 -8.92 4.05 -6.40
CA VAL A 107 -9.74 2.87 -6.07
C VAL A 107 -10.95 2.76 -6.99
N ARG A 108 -11.67 3.86 -7.21
CA ARG A 108 -12.85 3.91 -8.10
C ARG A 108 -12.50 3.51 -9.53
N ALA A 109 -11.35 3.97 -10.04
CA ALA A 109 -10.84 3.60 -11.37
C ALA A 109 -10.46 2.10 -11.47
N HIS A 110 -9.76 1.56 -10.47
CA HIS A 110 -9.27 0.17 -10.50
C HIS A 110 -10.36 -0.88 -10.22
N LYS A 111 -11.28 -0.60 -9.29
CA LYS A 111 -12.29 -1.56 -8.82
C LYS A 111 -13.71 -1.29 -9.37
N GLY A 112 -13.94 -0.12 -9.95
CA GLY A 112 -15.19 0.27 -10.62
C GLY A 112 -16.21 1.00 -9.73
N PRO A 113 -17.34 1.45 -10.31
CA PRO A 113 -18.40 2.15 -9.58
C PRO A 113 -18.94 1.31 -8.41
N GLY A 114 -19.15 1.96 -7.25
CA GLY A 114 -19.61 1.30 -6.02
C GLY A 114 -18.55 0.52 -5.23
N ALA A 115 -17.29 0.46 -5.70
CA ALA A 115 -16.21 -0.19 -4.96
C ALA A 115 -15.73 0.57 -3.72
N VAL A 116 -16.12 1.84 -3.59
CA VAL A 116 -15.95 2.68 -2.39
C VAL A 116 -17.36 2.99 -1.86
N PRO A 117 -17.65 2.77 -0.57
CA PRO A 117 -18.89 3.23 0.05
C PRO A 117 -19.09 4.74 -0.12
N ALA A 118 -20.34 5.22 -0.02
CA ALA A 118 -20.61 6.66 -0.07
C ALA A 118 -19.88 7.36 1.09
N LEU A 119 -18.97 8.27 0.74
CA LEU A 119 -18.23 9.16 1.64
C LEU A 119 -18.95 10.52 1.70
N PRO A 120 -18.76 11.31 2.77
CA PRO A 120 -19.25 12.68 2.84
C PRO A 120 -18.60 13.59 1.78
N GLU A 121 -19.20 14.76 1.52
CA GLU A 121 -18.61 15.80 0.68
C GLU A 121 -17.22 16.23 1.20
N GLY A 122 -16.22 16.31 0.32
CA GLY A 122 -14.84 16.67 0.69
C GLY A 122 -13.78 16.24 -0.33
N GLU A 123 -12.63 16.92 -0.31
CA GLU A 123 -11.39 16.57 -1.03
C GLU A 123 -10.42 15.76 -0.14
N GLY A 124 -10.50 15.92 1.19
CA GLY A 124 -9.80 15.08 2.16
C GLY A 124 -10.79 14.48 3.15
N TRP A 125 -10.52 13.28 3.64
CA TRP A 125 -11.35 12.62 4.65
C TRP A 125 -10.54 12.14 5.84
N LEU A 126 -11.12 12.25 7.04
CA LEU A 126 -10.72 11.47 8.20
C LEU A 126 -11.70 10.32 8.43
N LEU A 127 -11.14 9.13 8.60
CA LEU A 127 -11.83 7.93 9.06
C LEU A 127 -11.51 7.77 10.54
N VAL A 128 -12.49 8.01 11.40
CA VAL A 128 -12.35 8.08 12.85
C VAL A 128 -13.16 6.97 13.51
N GLU A 129 -12.50 6.05 14.20
CA GLU A 129 -13.17 4.94 14.88
C GLU A 129 -13.30 5.20 16.38
N VAL A 130 -14.49 4.92 16.94
CA VAL A 130 -14.81 5.11 18.36
C VAL A 130 -15.52 3.89 18.93
N GLY A 131 -15.39 3.73 20.24
CA GLY A 131 -15.90 2.60 21.02
C GLY A 131 -14.95 2.27 22.16
N ALA A 132 -15.29 1.29 22.99
CA ALA A 132 -14.44 0.72 24.01
C ALA A 132 -14.86 -0.74 24.31
N PRO A 133 -14.01 -1.53 24.99
CA PRO A 133 -14.43 -2.83 25.54
C PRO A 133 -15.57 -2.63 26.56
N GLY A 134 -16.67 -3.35 26.39
CA GLY A 134 -17.89 -3.21 27.20
C GLY A 134 -18.84 -2.07 26.80
N GLU A 135 -18.50 -1.23 25.81
CA GLU A 135 -19.46 -0.29 25.20
C GLU A 135 -20.35 -1.01 24.19
N ASP A 136 -21.67 -0.74 24.22
CA ASP A 136 -22.59 -1.22 23.19
C ASP A 136 -22.57 -0.34 21.94
N VAL A 137 -23.30 -0.75 20.90
CA VAL A 137 -23.41 0.01 19.65
C VAL A 137 -24.13 1.35 19.83
N THR A 138 -24.99 1.48 20.86
CA THR A 138 -25.73 2.72 21.15
C THR A 138 -24.79 3.79 21.68
N ALA A 139 -24.01 3.46 22.72
CA ALA A 139 -22.98 4.33 23.29
C ALA A 139 -21.91 4.69 22.25
N SER A 140 -21.48 3.72 21.44
CA SER A 140 -20.50 3.95 20.37
C SER A 140 -21.04 4.88 19.28
N LEU A 141 -22.33 4.78 18.92
CA LEU A 141 -23.00 5.70 18.00
C LEU A 141 -23.18 7.12 18.59
N GLU A 142 -23.43 7.24 19.89
CA GLU A 142 -23.52 8.53 20.58
C GLU A 142 -22.15 9.23 20.65
N ARG A 143 -21.08 8.49 20.96
CA ARG A 143 -19.69 9.00 20.88
C ARG A 143 -19.34 9.46 19.46
N ALA A 144 -19.72 8.69 18.43
CA ALA A 144 -19.47 9.06 17.03
C ALA A 144 -20.20 10.34 16.62
N ARG A 145 -21.47 10.51 17.02
CA ARG A 145 -22.26 11.73 16.77
C ARG A 145 -21.69 12.94 17.50
N ALA A 146 -21.27 12.78 18.76
CA ALA A 146 -20.64 13.85 19.53
C ALA A 146 -19.31 14.30 18.91
N LEU A 147 -18.54 13.37 18.34
CA LEU A 147 -17.31 13.65 17.61
C LEU A 147 -17.57 14.36 16.28
N CYS A 148 -18.56 13.92 15.49
CA CYS A 148 -18.98 14.62 14.27
C CYS A 148 -19.45 16.06 14.57
N ALA A 149 -20.21 16.25 15.66
CA ALA A 149 -20.72 17.56 16.07
C ALA A 149 -19.65 18.51 16.64
N ALA A 150 -18.46 18.00 16.97
CA ALA A 150 -17.30 18.80 17.41
C ALA A 150 -16.29 19.06 16.28
N SER A 151 -16.35 18.31 15.18
CA SER A 151 -15.43 18.43 14.04
C SER A 151 -15.67 19.69 13.21
N ALA A 152 -14.60 20.19 12.58
CA ALA A 152 -14.65 21.27 11.58
C ALA A 152 -15.04 20.78 10.17
N ALA A 153 -15.53 19.53 10.04
CA ALA A 153 -15.89 18.90 8.78
C ALA A 153 -17.04 19.62 8.06
N VAL A 154 -17.01 19.62 6.72
CA VAL A 154 -18.09 20.20 5.90
C VAL A 154 -19.29 19.26 5.75
N ASP A 155 -19.06 17.94 5.87
CA ASP A 155 -20.08 16.89 5.87
C ASP A 155 -19.56 15.64 6.62
N THR A 156 -20.45 14.79 7.15
CA THR A 156 -20.10 13.63 7.98
C THR A 156 -21.03 12.43 7.74
N VAL A 157 -20.48 11.21 7.77
CA VAL A 157 -21.25 9.96 7.67
C VAL A 157 -20.82 8.98 8.76
N VAL A 158 -21.78 8.44 9.51
CA VAL A 158 -21.54 7.45 10.57
C VAL A 158 -21.97 6.05 10.11
N TYR A 159 -21.04 5.09 10.13
CA TYR A 159 -21.26 3.69 9.79
C TYR A 159 -21.24 2.83 11.06
N PRO A 160 -22.36 2.15 11.40
CA PRO A 160 -22.36 1.12 12.43
C PRO A 160 -21.40 -0.05 12.10
N PRO A 161 -21.07 -0.93 13.06
CA PRO A 161 -20.24 -2.11 12.84
C PRO A 161 -20.81 -2.96 11.69
N GLY A 162 -20.06 -3.13 10.60
CA GLY A 162 -20.55 -3.83 9.42
C GLY A 162 -19.70 -3.69 8.17
N THR A 163 -20.19 -4.26 7.07
CA THR A 163 -19.44 -4.42 5.81
C THR A 163 -19.00 -3.11 5.16
N GLN A 164 -19.74 -2.01 5.34
CA GLN A 164 -19.36 -0.68 4.84
C GLN A 164 -18.15 -0.12 5.58
N ALA A 165 -18.14 -0.17 6.92
CA ALA A 165 -16.99 0.24 7.73
C ALA A 165 -15.75 -0.63 7.40
N SER A 166 -15.92 -1.96 7.32
CA SER A 166 -14.83 -2.87 6.93
C SER A 166 -14.31 -2.62 5.49
N ALA A 167 -15.16 -2.12 4.58
CA ALA A 167 -14.74 -1.77 3.22
C ALA A 167 -13.90 -0.48 3.20
N LEU A 168 -14.29 0.56 3.94
CA LEU A 168 -13.49 1.78 4.11
C LEU A 168 -12.14 1.48 4.77
N TRP A 169 -12.13 0.68 5.84
CA TRP A 169 -10.91 0.21 6.48
C TRP A 169 -9.99 -0.56 5.52
N ARG A 170 -10.55 -1.47 4.71
CA ARG A 170 -9.79 -2.19 3.68
C ARG A 170 -9.21 -1.25 2.62
N ILE A 171 -9.88 -0.14 2.30
CA ILE A 171 -9.38 0.87 1.37
C ILE A 171 -8.20 1.65 1.97
N ARG A 172 -8.34 2.19 3.20
CA ARG A 172 -7.26 2.89 3.92
C ARG A 172 -6.03 2.01 4.13
N ALA A 173 -6.22 0.71 4.41
CA ALA A 173 -5.15 -0.27 4.53
C ALA A 173 -4.52 -0.67 3.18
N ASP A 174 -5.29 -0.72 2.09
CA ASP A 174 -4.78 -0.95 0.73
C ASP A 174 -3.98 0.27 0.18
N GLY A 175 -4.11 1.45 0.79
CA GLY A 175 -3.56 2.74 0.32
C GLY A 175 -2.08 2.70 -0.08
N ALA A 176 -1.25 2.04 0.72
CA ALA A 176 0.19 1.92 0.49
C ALA A 176 0.58 1.15 -0.80
N GLY A 177 -0.34 0.36 -1.37
CA GLY A 177 -0.20 -0.28 -2.68
C GLY A 177 -0.99 0.41 -3.80
N LEU A 178 -2.12 1.05 -3.47
CA LEU A 178 -2.94 1.82 -4.41
C LEU A 178 -2.17 3.04 -4.92
N GLY A 179 -1.56 3.81 -4.02
CA GLY A 179 -0.69 4.95 -4.37
C GLY A 179 0.66 4.56 -4.96
N GLY A 180 0.80 3.38 -5.59
CA GLY A 180 2.04 2.96 -6.25
C GLY A 180 2.38 3.74 -7.54
N ARG A 181 1.42 4.52 -8.06
CA ARG A 181 1.57 5.48 -9.16
C ARG A 181 0.70 6.70 -8.87
N THR A 182 1.06 7.87 -9.38
CA THR A 182 0.21 9.07 -9.29
C THR A 182 -0.96 8.96 -10.30
N PRO A 183 -2.13 9.59 -10.08
CA PRO A 183 -3.20 9.61 -11.09
C PRO A 183 -2.75 10.41 -12.33
N PRO A 184 -3.27 10.14 -13.54
CA PRO A 184 -3.12 11.02 -14.69
C PRO A 184 -3.71 12.41 -14.40
N ASP A 185 -3.02 13.48 -14.78
CA ASP A 185 -3.44 14.87 -14.51
C ASP A 185 -4.41 15.47 -15.57
N GLY A 186 -4.60 14.77 -16.69
CA GLY A 186 -5.43 15.22 -17.81
C GLY A 186 -4.76 16.24 -18.74
N ALA A 187 -3.65 16.86 -18.34
CA ALA A 187 -2.78 17.68 -19.19
C ALA A 187 -1.76 16.83 -19.98
N GLY A 188 -1.48 15.61 -19.53
CA GLY A 188 -0.58 14.65 -20.17
C GLY A 188 0.56 14.16 -19.26
N GLY A 189 0.64 14.67 -18.03
CA GLY A 189 1.44 14.10 -16.96
C GLY A 189 0.60 13.22 -16.03
N GLY A 190 1.08 13.06 -14.79
CA GLY A 190 0.61 12.01 -13.90
C GLY A 190 0.96 10.60 -14.41
N ASP A 191 0.35 9.56 -13.82
CA ASP A 191 0.76 8.15 -14.01
C ASP A 191 2.27 7.92 -13.80
N GLN A 192 2.89 8.76 -12.96
CA GLN A 192 4.30 8.65 -12.62
C GLN A 192 4.53 7.55 -11.59
N GLN A 193 5.75 7.01 -11.53
CA GLN A 193 6.10 6.02 -10.52
C GLN A 193 6.27 6.71 -9.15
N ALA A 194 5.30 6.51 -8.25
CA ALA A 194 5.42 6.99 -6.88
C ALA A 194 6.23 5.98 -6.05
N TRP A 195 7.36 6.41 -5.49
CA TRP A 195 8.29 5.57 -4.73
C TRP A 195 8.08 5.75 -3.20
N PRO A 196 8.46 4.76 -2.36
CA PRO A 196 8.76 4.98 -0.94
C PRO A 196 10.03 5.84 -0.76
N GLY A 197 10.14 6.51 0.39
CA GLY A 197 11.06 7.58 0.73
C GLY A 197 10.70 8.26 2.07
N PHE A 198 10.00 9.40 2.01
CA PHE A 198 9.66 10.25 3.18
C PHE A 198 8.25 9.99 3.77
N GLU A 199 7.56 8.92 3.34
CA GLU A 199 6.20 8.56 3.76
C GLU A 199 6.10 8.00 5.18
N ASP A 200 6.80 8.61 6.13
CA ASP A 200 6.82 8.19 7.52
C ASP A 200 7.14 9.32 8.48
N ALA A 201 7.23 10.56 7.98
CA ALA A 201 7.51 11.72 8.80
C ALA A 201 6.32 11.98 9.74
N ALA A 202 6.63 12.16 11.02
CA ALA A 202 5.64 12.42 12.04
C ALA A 202 5.97 13.68 12.84
N VAL A 203 4.95 14.45 13.20
CA VAL A 203 5.05 15.66 14.04
C VAL A 203 4.12 15.52 15.25
N PRO A 204 4.25 16.36 16.29
CA PRO A 204 3.19 16.50 17.29
C PRO A 204 1.84 16.82 16.58
N PRO A 205 0.71 16.14 16.89
CA PRO A 205 -0.55 16.34 16.18
C PRO A 205 -1.03 17.79 16.12
N GLU A 206 -0.72 18.60 17.14
CA GLU A 206 -0.97 20.04 17.21
C GLU A 206 -0.25 20.86 16.13
N ASN A 207 0.84 20.34 15.56
CA ASN A 207 1.61 20.98 14.48
C ASN A 207 1.25 20.42 13.09
N LEU A 208 0.38 19.40 13.00
CA LEU A 208 0.19 18.62 11.77
C LEU A 208 -0.29 19.45 10.58
N GLY A 209 -1.28 20.33 10.77
CA GLY A 209 -1.80 21.19 9.72
C GLY A 209 -0.78 22.25 9.26
N ALA A 210 0.08 22.73 10.15
CA ALA A 210 1.18 23.63 9.79
C ALA A 210 2.27 22.92 9.00
N TYR A 211 2.70 21.74 9.48
CA TYR A 211 3.65 20.88 8.78
C TYR A 211 3.18 20.52 7.36
N LEU A 212 1.90 20.19 7.17
CA LEU A 212 1.37 19.86 5.84
C LEU A 212 1.33 21.04 4.87
N ARG A 213 1.14 22.29 5.33
CA ARG A 213 1.25 23.47 4.47
C ARG A 213 2.67 23.63 3.92
N ASP A 214 3.65 23.63 4.81
CA ASP A 214 5.06 23.81 4.46
C ASP A 214 5.58 22.65 3.61
N PHE A 215 5.16 21.41 3.92
CA PHE A 215 5.54 20.23 3.16
C PHE A 215 4.88 20.19 1.76
N THR A 216 3.63 20.64 1.63
CA THR A 216 2.97 20.77 0.30
C THR A 216 3.63 21.89 -0.52
N ALA A 217 3.98 23.02 0.09
CA ALA A 217 4.72 24.09 -0.57
C ALA A 217 6.11 23.62 -1.05
N LEU A 218 6.82 22.78 -0.27
CA LEU A 218 8.08 22.16 -0.69
C LEU A 218 7.89 21.18 -1.86
N MET A 219 6.78 20.42 -1.88
CA MET A 219 6.44 19.54 -3.01
C MET A 219 6.21 20.33 -4.30
N GLU A 220 5.54 21.50 -4.21
CA GLU A 220 5.35 22.42 -5.33
C GLU A 220 6.68 23.07 -5.77
N GLU A 221 7.53 23.52 -4.83
CA GLU A 221 8.85 24.11 -5.11
C GLU A 221 9.77 23.14 -5.86
N PHE A 222 9.73 21.85 -5.51
CA PHE A 222 10.58 20.82 -6.11
C PHE A 222 9.94 20.10 -7.31
N ASP A 223 8.71 20.43 -7.73
CA ASP A 223 7.97 19.70 -8.79
C ASP A 223 7.87 18.18 -8.50
N ILE A 224 7.52 17.83 -7.25
CA ILE A 224 7.36 16.43 -6.80
C ILE A 224 5.91 16.20 -6.39
N ASP A 225 5.14 15.61 -7.31
CA ASP A 225 3.78 15.14 -7.05
C ASP A 225 3.74 14.01 -5.99
N GLY A 226 2.65 13.91 -5.23
CA GLY A 226 2.46 12.82 -4.29
C GLY A 226 1.03 12.61 -3.77
N LEU A 227 0.78 11.40 -3.26
CA LEU A 227 -0.52 10.96 -2.73
C LEU A 227 -0.47 10.81 -1.22
N LEU A 228 -1.21 11.66 -0.50
CA LEU A 228 -1.24 11.68 0.96
C LEU A 228 -2.30 10.72 1.55
N TYR A 229 -1.92 10.09 2.66
CA TYR A 229 -2.77 9.34 3.59
C TYR A 229 -2.04 9.27 4.94
N GLY A 230 -2.66 8.75 6.01
CA GLY A 230 -1.87 8.37 7.19
C GLY A 230 -2.57 8.37 8.54
N HIS A 231 -1.76 8.14 9.58
CA HIS A 231 -2.18 8.01 10.97
C HIS A 231 -2.19 9.40 11.62
N PHE A 232 -3.10 10.26 11.14
CA PHE A 232 -3.17 11.68 11.51
C PHE A 232 -3.38 11.90 13.02
N GLY A 233 -4.13 11.03 13.72
CA GLY A 233 -4.29 11.10 15.18
C GLY A 233 -3.01 10.87 15.99
N ASP A 234 -1.98 10.33 15.36
CA ASP A 234 -0.63 10.18 15.92
C ASP A 234 0.38 11.17 15.29
N GLY A 235 -0.11 12.07 14.41
CA GLY A 235 0.69 13.07 13.71
C GLY A 235 1.57 12.52 12.58
N CYS A 236 1.34 11.29 12.14
CA CYS A 236 2.18 10.57 11.17
C CYS A 236 1.60 10.62 9.74
N VAL A 237 2.41 11.06 8.77
CA VAL A 237 1.99 11.29 7.37
C VAL A 237 2.69 10.32 6.42
N HIS A 238 1.89 9.63 5.61
CA HIS A 238 2.38 8.83 4.50
C HIS A 238 2.07 9.52 3.16
N VAL A 239 3.10 9.82 2.37
CA VAL A 239 3.01 10.43 1.05
C VAL A 239 3.77 9.62 0.01
N ARG A 240 3.05 9.04 -0.97
CA ARG A 240 3.69 8.33 -2.09
C ARG A 240 4.19 9.36 -3.11
N LEU A 241 5.51 9.58 -3.17
CA LEU A 241 6.16 10.67 -3.90
C LEU A 241 6.68 10.25 -5.29
N ALA A 242 6.43 11.05 -6.32
CA ALA A 242 6.94 10.89 -7.68
C ALA A 242 8.41 11.34 -7.82
N MET A 243 9.30 10.81 -6.98
CA MET A 243 10.73 11.15 -7.01
C MET A 243 11.39 10.65 -8.31
N PRO A 244 12.08 11.52 -9.09
CA PRO A 244 12.73 11.16 -10.36
C PRO A 244 14.05 10.40 -10.16
N LEU A 245 13.95 9.14 -9.73
CA LEU A 245 15.11 8.29 -9.39
C LEU A 245 15.76 7.60 -10.61
N GLU A 246 15.37 7.96 -11.82
CA GLU A 246 15.80 7.35 -13.09
C GLU A 246 17.11 7.93 -13.64
N THR A 247 17.58 9.08 -13.13
CA THR A 247 18.82 9.74 -13.61
C THR A 247 19.67 10.27 -12.45
N PRO A 248 21.01 10.43 -12.61
CA PRO A 248 21.86 10.99 -11.56
C PRO A 248 21.45 12.40 -11.10
N ALA A 249 20.96 13.23 -12.03
CA ALA A 249 20.45 14.57 -11.70
C ALA A 249 19.15 14.50 -10.89
N GLY A 250 18.22 13.61 -11.27
CA GLY A 250 16.97 13.40 -10.53
C GLY A 250 17.18 12.73 -9.16
N VAL A 251 18.20 11.89 -9.00
CA VAL A 251 18.62 11.36 -7.69
C VAL A 251 19.17 12.48 -6.81
N ALA A 252 20.01 13.38 -7.34
CA ALA A 252 20.51 14.55 -6.60
C ALA A 252 19.37 15.52 -6.22
N HIS A 253 18.41 15.74 -7.11
CA HIS A 253 17.20 16.52 -6.86
C HIS A 253 16.34 15.90 -5.75
N SER A 254 16.06 14.61 -5.84
CA SER A 254 15.33 13.84 -4.82
C SER A 254 16.04 13.90 -3.46
N ARG A 255 17.37 13.84 -3.44
CA ARG A 255 18.18 14.02 -2.23
C ARG A 255 18.04 15.43 -1.63
N ALA A 256 18.09 16.47 -2.46
CA ALA A 256 17.91 17.85 -2.00
C ALA A 256 16.50 18.09 -1.43
N PHE A 257 15.47 17.50 -2.05
CA PHE A 257 14.10 17.48 -1.50
C PHE A 257 14.06 16.78 -0.14
N LEU A 258 14.56 15.54 -0.03
CA LEU A 258 14.53 14.76 1.22
C LEU A 258 15.28 15.44 2.38
N GLN A 259 16.41 16.09 2.09
CA GLN A 259 17.14 16.89 3.09
C GLN A 259 16.34 18.13 3.53
N SER A 260 15.60 18.77 2.62
CA SER A 260 14.80 19.97 2.93
C SER A 260 13.50 19.60 3.66
N ALA A 261 12.85 18.50 3.28
CA ALA A 261 11.70 17.93 3.99
C ALA A 261 12.07 17.52 5.43
N ALA A 262 13.28 16.98 5.64
CA ALA A 262 13.80 16.69 6.97
C ALA A 262 14.00 17.95 7.83
N ARG A 263 14.43 19.09 7.24
CA ARG A 263 14.50 20.39 7.94
C ARG A 263 13.10 20.89 8.33
N ILE A 264 12.12 20.84 7.42
CA ILE A 264 10.73 21.24 7.71
C ILE A 264 10.14 20.36 8.82
N CYS A 265 10.29 19.04 8.73
CA CYS A 265 9.84 18.12 9.78
C CYS A 265 10.48 18.44 11.14
N ALA A 266 11.79 18.71 11.18
CA ALA A 266 12.49 19.09 12.41
C ALA A 266 12.05 20.47 12.95
N ALA A 267 11.75 21.45 12.10
CA ALA A 267 11.24 22.76 12.49
C ALA A 267 9.85 22.68 13.15
N HIS A 268 8.99 21.79 12.66
CA HIS A 268 7.71 21.43 13.31
C HIS A 268 7.88 20.49 14.52
N GLY A 269 9.11 20.29 14.99
CA GLY A 269 9.44 19.47 16.16
C GLY A 269 9.29 17.96 15.95
N GLY A 270 9.21 17.50 14.70
CA GLY A 270 8.90 16.12 14.34
C GLY A 270 10.05 15.12 14.40
N SER A 271 9.86 14.03 13.64
CA SER A 271 10.68 12.83 13.51
C SER A 271 10.64 12.37 12.05
N VAL A 272 11.80 12.14 11.43
CA VAL A 272 11.88 11.76 10.00
C VAL A 272 11.39 10.34 9.71
N SER A 273 11.25 9.52 10.76
CA SER A 273 10.50 8.27 10.81
C SER A 273 9.62 8.24 12.07
N GLY A 274 8.39 7.77 11.92
CA GLY A 274 7.41 7.54 12.99
C GLY A 274 6.91 6.10 13.11
N GLU A 275 7.13 5.25 12.09
CA GLU A 275 6.73 3.82 12.11
C GLU A 275 7.74 2.88 11.46
N HIS A 276 8.30 3.27 10.31
CA HIS A 276 9.06 2.39 9.42
C HIS A 276 10.53 2.16 9.82
N GLY A 277 11.09 2.96 10.74
CA GLY A 277 12.53 3.02 11.03
C GLY A 277 13.27 3.96 10.06
N ASP A 278 14.49 4.35 10.42
CA ASP A 278 15.29 5.25 9.59
C ASP A 278 16.01 4.47 8.47
N GLY A 279 16.62 3.35 8.82
CA GLY A 279 17.44 2.51 7.94
C GLY A 279 18.54 3.29 7.22
N ARG A 280 19.07 2.72 6.15
CA ARG A 280 20.02 3.42 5.25
C ARG A 280 19.37 4.60 4.50
N ALA A 281 18.05 4.67 4.46
CA ALA A 281 17.31 5.68 3.71
C ALA A 281 17.21 7.03 4.46
N ARG A 282 17.17 7.01 5.80
CA ARG A 282 16.93 8.22 6.62
C ARG A 282 17.97 8.45 7.72
N SER A 283 18.90 7.52 7.98
CA SER A 283 19.97 7.73 8.98
C SER A 283 20.80 9.00 8.73
N GLU A 284 21.00 9.39 7.46
CA GLU A 284 21.63 10.68 7.11
C GLU A 284 20.84 11.90 7.64
N LEU A 285 19.50 11.81 7.61
CA LEU A 285 18.59 12.92 7.91
C LEU A 285 18.51 13.22 9.41
N LEU A 286 18.92 12.28 10.28
CA LEU A 286 18.96 12.44 11.73
C LEU A 286 19.71 13.70 12.19
N ARG A 287 20.70 14.16 11.43
CA ARG A 287 21.46 15.38 11.76
C ARG A 287 20.65 16.68 11.71
N PHE A 288 19.52 16.70 11.02
CA PHE A 288 18.62 17.87 10.99
C PHE A 288 17.70 17.91 12.23
N MET A 289 17.38 16.72 12.76
CA MET A 289 16.51 16.51 13.92
C MET A 289 17.27 16.56 15.26
N TYR A 290 18.50 16.02 15.30
CA TYR A 290 19.28 15.83 16.52
C TYR A 290 20.56 16.65 16.56
N THR A 291 20.87 17.18 17.74
CA THR A 291 22.13 17.89 18.00
C THR A 291 23.35 16.96 17.82
N PRO A 292 24.53 17.48 17.44
CA PRO A 292 25.75 16.68 17.35
C PRO A 292 26.19 16.00 18.67
N GLU A 293 25.72 16.47 19.83
CA GLU A 293 25.91 15.76 21.10
C GLU A 293 25.04 14.50 21.19
N MET A 294 23.77 14.59 20.77
CA MET A 294 22.82 13.47 20.79
C MET A 294 23.21 12.37 19.77
N LEU A 295 23.73 12.77 18.60
CA LEU A 295 24.30 11.84 17.62
C LEU A 295 25.56 11.14 18.16
N ASP A 296 26.52 11.89 18.71
CA ASP A 296 27.73 11.30 19.30
C ASP A 296 27.39 10.42 20.54
N LEU A 297 26.25 10.65 21.21
CA LEU A 297 25.70 9.75 22.23
C LEU A 297 25.14 8.44 21.62
N PHE A 298 24.39 8.48 20.51
CA PHE A 298 23.97 7.26 19.80
C PHE A 298 25.17 6.41 19.39
N ALA A 299 26.20 7.03 18.80
CA ALA A 299 27.45 6.36 18.40
C ALA A 299 28.20 5.70 19.57
N ARG A 300 28.15 6.32 20.77
CA ARG A 300 28.71 5.74 22.01
C ARG A 300 27.83 4.65 22.61
N VAL A 301 26.51 4.67 22.42
CA VAL A 301 25.63 3.55 22.75
C VAL A 301 25.93 2.36 21.83
N LYS A 302 26.03 2.59 20.51
CA LYS A 302 26.46 1.59 19.51
C LYS A 302 27.77 0.91 19.92
N HIS A 303 28.80 1.68 20.28
CA HIS A 303 30.10 1.16 20.74
C HIS A 303 30.03 0.29 22.01
N LEU A 304 29.04 0.50 22.89
CA LEU A 304 28.87 -0.34 24.10
C LEU A 304 28.23 -1.71 23.83
N PHE A 305 27.59 -1.90 22.68
CA PHE A 305 26.97 -3.17 22.26
C PHE A 305 27.77 -3.89 21.17
N ASP A 306 28.32 -3.15 20.22
CA ASP A 306 28.98 -3.65 19.02
C ASP A 306 30.17 -2.75 18.63
N PRO A 307 31.30 -2.84 19.34
CA PRO A 307 32.49 -2.02 19.08
C PRO A 307 33.16 -2.37 17.75
N ASP A 308 33.02 -3.61 17.27
CA ASP A 308 33.59 -4.12 16.01
C ASP A 308 32.70 -3.83 14.78
N ASN A 309 31.54 -3.16 14.97
CA ASN A 309 30.58 -2.75 13.94
C ASN A 309 30.01 -3.90 13.07
N LEU A 310 29.78 -5.07 13.66
CA LEU A 310 29.29 -6.27 12.98
C LEU A 310 27.77 -6.26 12.75
N LEU A 311 27.02 -5.49 13.55
CA LEU A 311 25.55 -5.47 13.57
C LEU A 311 25.00 -4.33 12.71
N ASN A 312 24.53 -4.67 11.51
CA ASN A 312 23.91 -3.77 10.52
C ASN A 312 24.65 -2.41 10.31
N PRO A 313 25.95 -2.41 9.96
CA PRO A 313 26.75 -1.19 9.77
C PRO A 313 26.18 -0.28 8.68
N GLY A 314 26.33 1.04 8.83
CA GLY A 314 25.75 2.05 7.92
C GLY A 314 24.35 2.56 8.34
N VAL A 315 23.77 2.01 9.41
CA VAL A 315 22.42 2.33 9.91
C VAL A 315 22.48 2.91 11.32
N LEU A 316 21.69 3.97 11.57
CA LEU A 316 21.55 4.77 12.80
C LEU A 316 22.84 5.44 13.29
N ALA A 317 23.85 4.66 13.66
CA ALA A 317 25.17 5.15 14.11
C ALA A 317 26.27 4.09 13.94
N ALA A 318 27.51 4.54 13.75
CA ALA A 318 28.70 3.70 13.89
C ALA A 318 29.24 3.73 15.33
N PRO A 319 30.03 2.72 15.78
CA PRO A 319 30.59 2.71 17.13
C PRO A 319 31.70 3.77 17.27
N MET A 320 31.50 4.71 18.18
CA MET A 320 32.46 5.77 18.53
C MET A 320 32.95 5.61 19.98
N ASP A 321 34.27 5.65 20.18
CA ASP A 321 34.86 5.54 21.52
C ASP A 321 34.88 6.89 22.28
N GLN A 322 35.33 6.87 23.55
CA GLN A 322 35.38 8.08 24.37
C GLN A 322 36.46 9.09 23.94
N ALA A 323 37.56 8.63 23.33
CA ALA A 323 38.65 9.49 22.89
C ALA A 323 38.29 10.24 21.60
N GLU A 324 37.65 9.55 20.63
CA GLU A 324 37.12 10.12 19.41
C GLU A 324 36.00 11.13 19.72
N ALA A 325 35.00 10.76 20.53
CA ALA A 325 33.92 11.66 20.92
C ALA A 325 34.45 12.93 21.63
N ALA A 326 35.45 12.78 22.51
CA ALA A 326 36.12 13.91 23.14
C ALA A 326 36.91 14.76 22.12
N SER A 327 37.41 14.16 21.03
CA SER A 327 38.06 14.89 19.94
C SER A 327 37.06 15.70 19.10
N ARG A 328 35.94 15.08 18.71
CA ARG A 328 34.83 15.75 17.99
C ARG A 328 34.27 16.91 18.81
N ALA A 329 34.05 16.71 20.12
CA ALA A 329 33.62 17.77 21.02
C ALA A 329 34.62 18.94 21.11
N ARG A 330 35.94 18.67 21.17
CA ARG A 330 36.97 19.71 21.13
C ARG A 330 36.99 20.46 19.80
N ALA A 331 36.88 19.76 18.67
CA ALA A 331 36.83 20.38 17.34
C ALA A 331 35.61 21.31 17.19
N ARG A 332 34.42 20.86 17.60
CA ARG A 332 33.19 21.68 17.65
C ARG A 332 33.35 22.91 18.54
N ALA A 333 33.94 22.76 19.73
CA ALA A 333 34.20 23.88 20.65
C ALA A 333 35.26 24.88 20.15
N LEU A 334 36.20 24.45 19.30
CA LEU A 334 37.17 25.34 18.64
C LEU A 334 36.50 26.12 17.49
N ALA A 335 35.75 25.45 16.62
CA ALA A 335 35.01 26.09 15.52
C ALA A 335 34.06 27.20 16.02
N ALA A 336 33.32 26.91 17.10
CA ALA A 336 32.44 27.87 17.76
C ALA A 336 33.18 29.11 18.31
N ARG A 337 34.44 28.96 18.74
CA ARG A 337 35.27 30.07 19.24
C ARG A 337 35.94 30.89 18.13
N SER A 338 36.11 30.32 16.94
CA SER A 338 36.67 31.03 15.77
C SER A 338 35.67 31.91 15.02
N GLY A 339 34.44 32.07 15.52
CA GLY A 339 33.41 32.90 14.88
C GLY A 339 32.78 32.27 13.62
N VAL A 340 32.98 30.98 13.39
CA VAL A 340 32.43 30.24 12.24
C VAL A 340 31.14 29.53 12.63
N VAL A 341 30.15 30.30 13.10
CA VAL A 341 28.78 29.84 13.33
C VAL A 341 27.80 31.01 13.18
N ASP A 342 26.79 30.86 12.33
CA ASP A 342 25.42 30.86 12.84
C ASP A 342 24.49 29.99 11.96
N VAL A 343 24.06 28.86 12.52
CA VAL A 343 22.97 27.95 12.04
C VAL A 343 22.60 27.02 13.20
N LEU A 344 23.63 26.48 13.89
CA LEU A 344 23.50 25.42 14.91
C LEU A 344 22.93 25.84 16.27
N ALA A 345 22.44 27.08 16.39
CA ALA A 345 21.83 27.61 17.62
C ALA A 345 20.29 27.61 17.61
N ALA A 346 19.64 27.38 16.45
CA ALA A 346 18.23 27.72 16.23
C ALA A 346 17.25 26.51 16.12
N ASN A 347 17.64 25.31 16.57
CA ASN A 347 16.70 24.17 16.65
C ASN A 347 15.81 24.28 17.90
N GLY A 348 14.78 25.13 17.89
CA GLY A 348 13.78 25.11 18.98
C GLY A 348 12.77 26.26 19.11
N VAL A 349 12.88 27.38 18.38
CA VAL A 349 11.91 28.50 18.43
C VAL A 349 11.73 29.09 17.02
N PRO A 350 10.50 29.29 16.53
CA PRO A 350 10.26 30.04 15.30
C PRO A 350 10.30 31.54 15.59
N ASP A 351 11.30 32.25 15.06
CA ASP A 351 11.29 33.72 15.06
C ASP A 351 10.47 34.22 13.86
N SER A 352 9.48 35.06 14.12
CA SER A 352 8.40 35.37 13.17
C SER A 352 8.77 36.49 12.19
N ALA A 353 9.18 36.16 10.96
CA ALA A 353 9.43 37.16 9.91
C ALA A 353 9.31 36.63 8.47
N PHE A 354 8.08 36.35 8.00
CA PHE A 354 7.76 36.29 6.56
C PHE A 354 6.73 37.37 6.19
N SER A 355 7.09 38.62 6.48
CA SER A 355 6.36 39.82 6.07
C SER A 355 7.34 40.87 5.54
N ASP A 356 7.65 40.80 4.26
CA ASP A 356 7.22 41.81 3.29
C ASP A 356 7.65 41.42 1.87
N ARG A 357 6.69 41.42 0.94
CA ARG A 357 6.92 41.31 -0.51
C ARG A 357 6.40 42.58 -1.16
N ASP A 358 7.28 43.57 -1.31
CA ASP A 358 7.13 44.64 -2.30
C ASP A 358 8.53 45.08 -2.73
N ASP A 359 9.00 44.57 -3.87
CA ASP A 359 9.34 45.44 -4.99
C ASP A 359 9.46 44.65 -6.30
N ALA A 360 9.19 45.32 -7.42
CA ALA A 360 9.11 44.67 -8.74
C ALA A 360 10.23 45.12 -9.69
N ALA A 361 10.53 44.24 -10.66
CA ALA A 361 11.28 44.50 -11.89
C ALA A 361 12.75 44.99 -11.78
N ALA A 362 13.67 44.07 -12.09
CA ALA A 362 14.45 44.17 -13.34
C ALA A 362 15.08 42.81 -13.68
N GLY A 363 14.91 42.34 -14.92
CA GLY A 363 15.47 41.06 -15.36
C GLY A 363 16.88 41.17 -15.95
N ARG A 364 17.63 40.07 -15.90
CA ARG A 364 18.72 39.74 -16.83
C ARG A 364 18.91 38.24 -16.89
N SER A 365 19.03 37.71 -18.10
CA SER A 365 19.71 36.44 -18.34
C SER A 365 21.23 36.66 -18.16
N ASP A 366 21.97 35.60 -17.82
CA ASP A 366 22.97 35.01 -18.73
C ASP A 366 23.82 33.92 -18.05
N PHE A 367 23.96 32.79 -18.76
CA PHE A 367 25.11 31.87 -18.84
C PHE A 367 25.78 31.24 -17.59
N PHE A 368 25.86 29.90 -17.63
CA PHE A 368 26.95 29.12 -17.03
C PHE A 368 28.33 29.56 -17.58
N PRO A 369 29.40 29.33 -16.80
CA PRO A 369 30.39 28.36 -17.28
C PRO A 369 30.73 27.27 -16.25
N ALA A 370 31.44 26.24 -16.70
CA ALA A 370 31.97 25.15 -15.89
C ALA A 370 33.48 25.31 -15.60
N ASP A 371 34.02 24.35 -14.85
CA ASP A 371 35.44 24.13 -14.49
C ASP A 371 36.12 25.13 -13.53
N GLY A 372 36.62 24.59 -12.42
CA GLY A 372 37.42 25.31 -11.41
C GLY A 372 37.45 24.59 -10.07
N ALA A 373 38.62 24.07 -9.66
CA ALA A 373 38.75 23.32 -8.41
C ALA A 373 38.89 24.23 -7.17
N SER A 374 38.67 23.65 -5.98
CA SER A 374 38.90 24.25 -4.65
C SER A 374 38.04 25.47 -4.27
N GLY A 375 36.72 25.31 -4.31
CA GLY A 375 35.80 26.09 -3.47
C GLY A 375 35.64 25.43 -2.09
N ALA A 376 35.65 26.21 -1.01
CA ALA A 376 35.20 25.74 0.31
C ALA A 376 33.68 25.56 0.30
N PRO A 377 33.10 24.61 1.07
CA PRO A 377 31.66 24.43 1.11
C PRO A 377 30.98 25.69 1.67
N ALA A 378 30.04 26.23 0.91
CA ALA A 378 28.99 27.10 1.43
C ALA A 378 28.00 26.26 2.25
N ASP A 379 27.21 26.94 3.08
CA ASP A 379 26.44 26.41 4.21
C ASP A 379 27.29 25.75 5.31
N GLY A 380 26.88 25.97 6.56
CA GLY A 380 27.50 25.38 7.76
C GLY A 380 27.19 23.89 7.88
N ALA A 381 27.77 23.08 7.00
CA ALA A 381 27.44 21.69 6.81
C ALA A 381 27.51 20.88 8.12
N LEU A 382 26.35 20.40 8.57
CA LEU A 382 26.23 19.34 9.56
C LEU A 382 26.93 18.09 9.01
N GLU A 383 28.14 17.85 9.50
CA GLU A 383 28.95 16.69 9.14
C GLU A 383 28.15 15.40 9.41
N LEU A 384 27.98 14.58 8.37
CA LEU A 384 27.40 13.25 8.51
C LEU A 384 28.27 12.43 9.47
N GLN A 385 27.64 11.73 10.43
CA GLN A 385 28.42 10.91 11.36
C GLN A 385 29.28 9.88 10.60
N PRO A 386 30.56 9.71 10.99
CA PRO A 386 31.42 8.70 10.40
C PRO A 386 30.75 7.32 10.40
N GLY A 387 30.79 6.62 9.27
CA GLY A 387 30.24 5.27 9.13
C GLY A 387 28.70 5.16 9.05
N VAL A 388 27.97 6.26 8.92
CA VAL A 388 26.56 6.26 8.47
C VAL A 388 26.52 6.36 6.94
N ASP A 389 25.70 5.55 6.28
CA ASP A 389 25.55 5.57 4.82
C ASP A 389 24.84 6.88 4.35
N PRO A 390 25.33 7.55 3.29
CA PRO A 390 24.56 8.57 2.59
C PRO A 390 23.28 7.99 1.96
N LEU A 391 22.20 8.78 1.94
CA LEU A 391 20.86 8.29 1.57
C LEU A 391 20.77 7.73 0.14
N ASP A 392 21.60 8.24 -0.77
CA ASP A 392 21.65 7.81 -2.17
C ASP A 392 22.63 6.66 -2.44
N ALA A 393 23.63 6.46 -1.58
CA ALA A 393 24.74 5.51 -1.80
C ALA A 393 24.29 4.05 -1.94
N ASN A 394 23.11 3.72 -1.42
CA ASN A 394 22.50 2.39 -1.46
C ASN A 394 21.12 2.37 -2.16
N LEU A 395 20.75 3.39 -2.96
CA LEU A 395 19.45 3.45 -3.63
C LEU A 395 19.24 2.31 -4.63
N ARG A 396 18.24 1.45 -4.36
CA ARG A 396 17.92 0.26 -5.18
C ARG A 396 16.87 0.55 -6.26
N ARG A 397 17.15 1.49 -7.17
CA ARG A 397 16.36 1.72 -8.39
C ARG A 397 17.25 1.65 -9.65
N VAL A 398 16.60 1.39 -10.79
CA VAL A 398 17.07 1.51 -12.19
C VAL A 398 18.55 1.19 -12.52
N ALA A 399 18.98 -0.05 -12.27
CA ALA A 399 19.76 -0.80 -13.27
C ALA A 399 18.85 -1.79 -14.05
N ALA A 400 17.54 -1.65 -13.87
CA ALA A 400 16.50 -2.49 -14.44
C ALA A 400 16.44 -2.25 -15.95
N ARG A 401 16.92 -3.22 -16.74
CA ARG A 401 16.98 -3.08 -18.19
C ARG A 401 15.55 -3.07 -18.75
N PRO A 402 15.17 -2.11 -19.60
CA PRO A 402 13.87 -2.15 -20.26
C PRO A 402 13.69 -3.48 -20.99
N MET A 403 12.54 -4.11 -20.81
CA MET A 403 12.12 -5.31 -21.51
C MET A 403 10.84 -5.03 -22.30
N PRO A 404 10.92 -4.31 -23.45
CA PRO A 404 9.75 -3.95 -24.24
C PRO A 404 8.86 -5.14 -24.62
N ALA A 405 7.59 -4.86 -24.90
CA ALA A 405 6.63 -5.81 -25.45
C ALA A 405 7.13 -6.48 -26.74
N ASP A 406 7.44 -7.78 -26.67
CA ASP A 406 8.10 -8.54 -27.75
C ASP A 406 7.12 -9.42 -28.56
N GLY A 407 5.97 -8.85 -28.93
CA GLY A 407 4.87 -9.60 -29.58
C GLY A 407 4.12 -10.57 -28.65
N GLY A 408 4.36 -10.48 -27.34
CA GLY A 408 3.55 -11.08 -26.28
C GLY A 408 2.42 -10.13 -25.84
N PHE A 409 2.36 -9.80 -24.55
CA PHE A 409 1.48 -8.73 -24.07
C PHE A 409 2.03 -7.34 -24.41
N ALA A 410 1.13 -6.39 -24.65
CA ALA A 410 1.47 -5.02 -25.07
C ALA A 410 1.80 -4.04 -23.92
N PHE A 411 1.62 -4.44 -22.65
CA PHE A 411 2.01 -3.67 -21.45
C PHE A 411 1.63 -2.16 -21.47
N THR A 412 0.44 -1.83 -21.98
CA THR A 412 0.01 -0.44 -22.23
C THR A 412 -0.05 0.45 -20.99
N HIS A 413 -0.38 -0.10 -19.83
CA HIS A 413 -0.40 0.61 -18.54
C HIS A 413 0.99 0.66 -17.86
N ASP A 414 2.04 0.30 -18.59
CA ASP A 414 3.43 0.15 -18.13
C ASP A 414 4.40 0.74 -19.18
N GLY A 415 3.94 1.70 -20.00
CA GLY A 415 4.74 2.29 -21.07
C GLY A 415 5.14 1.33 -22.21
N GLY A 416 4.55 0.13 -22.27
CA GLY A 416 4.94 -0.94 -23.19
C GLY A 416 6.07 -1.83 -22.66
N ASP A 417 6.45 -1.73 -21.38
CA ASP A 417 7.58 -2.41 -20.78
C ASP A 417 7.16 -3.52 -19.77
N PHE A 418 7.80 -4.68 -19.85
CA PHE A 418 7.62 -5.76 -18.88
C PHE A 418 8.35 -5.49 -17.56
N THR A 419 9.47 -4.75 -17.59
CA THR A 419 10.26 -4.44 -16.40
C THR A 419 9.46 -3.55 -15.44
N ALA A 420 8.87 -2.45 -15.93
CA ALA A 420 7.91 -1.63 -15.20
C ALA A 420 6.76 -2.47 -14.59
N ALA A 421 6.18 -3.39 -15.36
CA ALA A 421 5.08 -4.25 -14.89
C ALA A 421 5.47 -5.12 -13.69
N VAL A 422 6.64 -5.77 -13.70
CA VAL A 422 7.09 -6.58 -12.55
C VAL A 422 7.53 -5.71 -11.36
N HIS A 423 7.97 -4.47 -11.63
CA HIS A 423 8.31 -3.46 -10.62
C HIS A 423 7.10 -2.73 -10.00
N ARG A 424 5.86 -2.99 -10.44
CA ARG A 424 4.63 -2.65 -9.68
C ARG A 424 4.61 -3.27 -8.27
N CYS A 425 5.28 -4.39 -8.05
CA CYS A 425 5.21 -5.07 -6.75
C CYS A 425 6.03 -4.33 -5.67
N THR A 426 5.37 -3.47 -4.90
CA THR A 426 5.91 -2.66 -3.78
C THR A 426 6.27 -3.46 -2.52
N GLY A 427 6.23 -4.79 -2.55
CA GLY A 427 6.63 -5.64 -1.42
C GLY A 427 5.62 -5.80 -0.27
N VAL A 428 4.49 -5.07 -0.30
CA VAL A 428 3.42 -4.89 0.72
C VAL A 428 2.87 -6.14 1.45
N GLY A 429 3.31 -7.36 1.13
CA GLY A 429 3.16 -8.53 2.01
C GLY A 429 1.76 -9.16 2.09
N LYS A 430 0.69 -8.47 1.67
CA LYS A 430 -0.71 -8.92 1.73
C LYS A 430 -0.94 -10.37 1.24
N CYS A 431 -0.25 -10.78 0.19
CA CYS A 431 -0.29 -12.13 -0.38
C CYS A 431 0.32 -13.25 0.51
N ARG A 432 1.02 -12.90 1.59
CA ARG A 432 1.55 -13.79 2.65
C ARG A 432 0.85 -13.58 4.01
N ALA A 433 0.11 -12.48 4.20
CA ALA A 433 -0.28 -11.98 5.53
C ALA A 433 -1.25 -12.89 6.33
N GLY A 434 -1.98 -13.82 5.68
CA GLY A 434 -2.85 -14.79 6.37
C GLY A 434 -4.16 -14.22 6.94
N VAL A 435 -4.45 -12.95 6.67
CA VAL A 435 -5.63 -12.24 7.21
C VAL A 435 -6.90 -12.69 6.48
N PRO A 436 -8.01 -12.96 7.20
CA PRO A 436 -9.31 -13.25 6.58
C PRO A 436 -9.72 -12.21 5.53
N GLY A 437 -10.32 -12.66 4.43
CA GLY A 437 -10.71 -11.80 3.32
C GLY A 437 -9.56 -11.34 2.41
N THR A 438 -8.31 -11.78 2.64
CA THR A 438 -7.19 -11.57 1.70
C THR A 438 -6.87 -12.86 0.94
N PHE A 439 -6.59 -12.76 -0.36
CA PHE A 439 -6.17 -13.92 -1.16
C PHE A 439 -4.71 -14.30 -0.89
N MET A 440 -4.50 -15.53 -0.43
CA MET A 440 -3.19 -16.17 -0.35
C MET A 440 -3.02 -17.16 -1.50
N CYS A 441 -1.82 -17.24 -2.09
CA CYS A 441 -1.59 -18.11 -3.23
C CYS A 441 -1.64 -19.60 -2.84
N PRO A 442 -2.44 -20.47 -3.49
CA PRO A 442 -2.56 -21.89 -3.13
C PRO A 442 -1.25 -22.67 -3.14
N SER A 443 -0.30 -22.29 -4.01
CA SER A 443 1.07 -22.85 -3.99
C SER A 443 1.77 -22.59 -2.67
N TYR A 444 1.77 -21.34 -2.18
CA TYR A 444 2.38 -20.97 -0.91
C TYR A 444 1.68 -21.63 0.29
N LEU A 445 0.35 -21.77 0.26
CA LEU A 445 -0.38 -22.50 1.30
C LEU A 445 0.11 -23.94 1.46
N ALA A 446 0.45 -24.59 0.34
CA ALA A 446 0.93 -25.97 0.27
C ALA A 446 2.45 -26.14 0.51
N THR A 447 3.30 -25.29 -0.07
CA THR A 447 4.77 -25.42 0.02
C THR A 447 5.38 -24.65 1.19
N ARG A 448 4.75 -23.56 1.62
CA ARG A 448 5.26 -22.55 2.58
C ARG A 448 6.57 -21.87 2.16
N ASP A 449 6.99 -22.03 0.91
CA ASP A 449 8.19 -21.40 0.34
C ASP A 449 7.88 -19.98 -0.16
N GLU A 450 8.69 -19.00 0.25
CA GLU A 450 8.52 -17.60 -0.16
C GLU A 450 8.56 -17.41 -1.69
N LYS A 451 9.22 -18.28 -2.47
CA LYS A 451 9.19 -18.20 -3.95
C LYS A 451 7.79 -18.47 -4.53
N ASP A 452 6.92 -19.16 -3.80
CA ASP A 452 5.58 -19.56 -4.24
C ASP A 452 4.45 -18.58 -3.91
N VAL A 453 4.76 -17.47 -3.23
CA VAL A 453 3.84 -16.35 -3.01
C VAL A 453 4.09 -15.24 -4.04
N THR A 454 3.04 -14.47 -4.37
CA THR A 454 3.04 -13.46 -5.45
C THR A 454 4.24 -12.51 -5.39
N ARG A 455 4.65 -12.04 -4.20
CA ARG A 455 5.80 -11.15 -4.05
C ARG A 455 7.14 -11.84 -4.30
N GLY A 456 7.30 -13.11 -3.96
CA GLY A 456 8.51 -13.88 -4.26
C GLY A 456 8.68 -14.11 -5.77
N ARG A 457 7.59 -14.49 -6.45
CA ARG A 457 7.57 -14.57 -7.92
C ARG A 457 7.87 -13.23 -8.58
N ALA A 458 7.28 -12.14 -8.08
CA ALA A 458 7.59 -10.80 -8.56
C ALA A 458 9.07 -10.45 -8.32
N ARG A 459 9.64 -10.76 -7.16
CA ARG A 459 11.06 -10.51 -6.85
C ARG A 459 12.02 -11.29 -7.76
N ILE A 460 11.72 -12.55 -8.05
CA ILE A 460 12.51 -13.37 -8.99
C ILE A 460 12.42 -12.82 -10.42
N LEU A 461 11.26 -12.33 -10.84
CA LEU A 461 11.09 -11.65 -12.13
C LEU A 461 11.80 -10.28 -12.20
N GLN A 462 11.81 -9.52 -11.10
CA GLN A 462 12.57 -8.27 -10.99
C GLN A 462 14.09 -8.53 -11.10
N GLU A 463 14.61 -9.54 -10.40
CA GLU A 463 16.03 -9.94 -10.54
C GLU A 463 16.37 -10.35 -11.98
N ALA A 464 15.47 -11.11 -12.64
CA ALA A 464 15.63 -11.53 -14.03
C ALA A 464 15.59 -10.38 -15.04
N ALA A 465 14.84 -9.31 -14.75
CA ALA A 465 14.79 -8.08 -15.54
C ALA A 465 16.01 -7.16 -15.28
N ASN A 466 16.58 -7.22 -14.08
CA ASN A 466 17.82 -6.53 -13.73
C ASN A 466 19.08 -7.24 -14.25
N SER A 467 18.99 -8.51 -14.65
CA SER A 467 20.14 -9.41 -14.91
C SER A 467 21.14 -9.42 -13.74
N GLN A 468 20.65 -9.45 -12.49
CA GLN A 468 21.47 -9.39 -11.28
C GLN A 468 21.79 -10.80 -10.75
N LEU A 469 21.04 -11.31 -9.76
CA LEU A 469 21.23 -12.69 -9.30
C LEU A 469 20.70 -13.69 -10.34
N VAL A 470 19.50 -13.42 -10.87
CA VAL A 470 18.86 -14.18 -11.96
C VAL A 470 19.17 -13.48 -13.28
N GLN A 471 19.66 -14.22 -14.29
CA GLN A 471 20.31 -13.60 -15.45
C GLN A 471 19.32 -13.11 -16.54
N ALA A 472 18.25 -13.88 -16.77
CA ALA A 472 17.28 -13.66 -17.85
C ALA A 472 15.89 -14.23 -17.52
N ILE A 473 14.86 -13.85 -18.28
CA ILE A 473 13.47 -14.31 -18.10
C ILE A 473 13.26 -15.82 -18.37
N ASP A 474 14.17 -16.47 -19.10
CA ASP A 474 14.15 -17.91 -19.35
C ASP A 474 15.11 -18.71 -18.46
N SER A 475 15.66 -18.11 -17.40
CA SER A 475 16.51 -18.79 -16.42
C SER A 475 15.70 -19.85 -15.63
N PRO A 476 16.34 -20.95 -15.17
CA PRO A 476 15.64 -22.02 -14.44
C PRO A 476 14.83 -21.56 -13.23
N GLU A 477 15.34 -20.57 -12.50
CA GLU A 477 14.75 -20.03 -11.26
C GLU A 477 13.41 -19.33 -11.54
N VAL A 478 13.31 -18.65 -12.68
CA VAL A 478 12.07 -18.01 -13.15
C VAL A 478 11.03 -19.08 -13.49
N LEU A 479 11.45 -20.13 -14.21
CA LEU A 479 10.56 -21.21 -14.62
C LEU A 479 10.07 -22.04 -13.42
N GLU A 480 10.96 -22.33 -12.47
CA GLU A 480 10.63 -23.07 -11.25
C GLU A 480 9.67 -22.28 -10.35
N ALA A 481 9.95 -21.00 -10.09
CA ALA A 481 9.06 -20.13 -9.32
C ALA A 481 7.68 -19.99 -9.98
N LEU A 482 7.62 -20.01 -11.31
CA LEU A 482 6.37 -19.91 -12.07
C LEU A 482 5.65 -21.24 -12.30
N ASP A 483 6.24 -22.41 -12.03
CA ASP A 483 5.62 -23.71 -12.35
C ASP A 483 4.34 -23.94 -11.55
N LEU A 484 4.40 -23.77 -10.22
CA LEU A 484 3.25 -23.93 -9.32
C LEU A 484 2.23 -22.76 -9.39
N CYS A 485 2.47 -21.76 -10.25
CA CYS A 485 1.55 -20.63 -10.41
C CYS A 485 0.33 -21.01 -11.27
N LEU A 486 -0.81 -21.29 -10.62
CA LEU A 486 -2.06 -21.69 -11.28
C LEU A 486 -2.68 -20.66 -12.26
N ALA A 487 -2.08 -19.46 -12.41
CA ALA A 487 -2.56 -18.37 -13.27
C ALA A 487 -4.03 -17.94 -13.01
N CYS A 488 -4.55 -18.18 -11.81
CA CYS A 488 -5.94 -17.98 -11.41
C CYS A 488 -6.41 -16.51 -11.29
N LYS A 489 -5.59 -15.54 -11.72
CA LYS A 489 -5.81 -14.08 -11.68
C LYS A 489 -6.16 -13.42 -10.33
N ALA A 490 -6.42 -14.14 -9.25
CA ALA A 490 -6.76 -13.53 -7.95
C ALA A 490 -5.67 -12.57 -7.43
N CYS A 491 -4.39 -12.78 -7.76
CA CYS A 491 -3.32 -11.81 -7.53
C CYS A 491 -3.60 -10.43 -8.18
N SER A 492 -4.15 -10.39 -9.39
CA SER A 492 -4.53 -9.15 -10.10
C SER A 492 -5.78 -8.48 -9.50
N ALA A 493 -6.59 -9.19 -8.73
CA ALA A 493 -7.84 -8.67 -8.15
C ALA A 493 -7.66 -8.21 -6.69
N ASP A 494 -6.86 -8.92 -5.89
CA ASP A 494 -6.67 -8.65 -4.46
C ASP A 494 -5.41 -7.85 -4.11
N CYS A 495 -4.42 -7.77 -5.02
CA CYS A 495 -3.22 -6.97 -4.80
C CYS A 495 -3.51 -5.49 -5.10
N PRO A 496 -3.39 -4.58 -4.13
CA PRO A 496 -3.67 -3.16 -4.34
C PRO A 496 -2.72 -2.50 -5.36
N ALA A 497 -1.53 -3.07 -5.59
CA ALA A 497 -0.56 -2.62 -6.57
C ALA A 497 -0.71 -3.29 -7.96
N GLY A 498 -1.87 -3.88 -8.29
CA GLY A 498 -2.19 -4.33 -9.65
C GLY A 498 -1.34 -5.48 -10.23
N VAL A 499 -0.74 -6.32 -9.40
CA VAL A 499 0.23 -7.36 -9.83
C VAL A 499 -0.47 -8.57 -10.50
N ASP A 500 -0.55 -8.56 -11.84
CA ASP A 500 -1.06 -9.70 -12.63
C ASP A 500 0.01 -10.76 -12.91
N MET A 501 0.27 -11.60 -11.90
CA MET A 501 1.18 -12.74 -12.03
C MET A 501 0.71 -13.80 -13.05
N ALA A 502 -0.56 -13.79 -13.48
CA ALA A 502 -1.03 -14.66 -14.55
C ALA A 502 -0.60 -14.15 -15.94
N ARG A 503 -0.67 -12.83 -16.17
CA ARG A 503 -0.04 -12.17 -17.33
C ARG A 503 1.47 -12.37 -17.31
N TYR A 504 2.14 -12.16 -16.18
CA TYR A 504 3.61 -12.23 -16.11
C TYR A 504 4.12 -13.67 -16.35
N ARG A 505 3.42 -14.68 -15.79
CA ARG A 505 3.66 -16.09 -16.11
C ARG A 505 3.52 -16.36 -17.61
N SER A 506 2.46 -15.83 -18.20
CA SER A 506 2.15 -16.06 -19.62
C SER A 506 3.17 -15.39 -20.55
N GLU A 507 3.69 -14.21 -20.18
CA GLU A 507 4.76 -13.51 -20.89
C GLU A 507 6.10 -14.26 -20.79
N ALA A 508 6.50 -14.68 -19.59
CA ALA A 508 7.74 -15.45 -19.39
C ALA A 508 7.70 -16.79 -20.15
N LEU A 509 6.57 -17.51 -20.07
CA LEU A 509 6.33 -18.73 -20.84
C LEU A 509 6.08 -18.47 -22.34
N PHE A 510 5.85 -17.23 -22.78
CA PHE A 510 5.85 -16.86 -24.18
C PHE A 510 7.30 -16.70 -24.67
N ARG A 511 8.09 -15.80 -24.04
CA ARG A 511 9.48 -15.50 -24.45
C ARG A 511 10.38 -16.76 -24.37
N THR A 512 10.33 -17.50 -23.26
CA THR A 512 11.11 -18.76 -23.06
C THR A 512 10.94 -19.78 -24.18
N TYR A 513 9.74 -19.86 -24.76
CA TYR A 513 9.36 -20.88 -25.73
C TYR A 513 9.09 -20.29 -27.12
N ARG A 514 9.52 -19.06 -27.39
CA ARG A 514 9.46 -18.46 -28.73
C ARG A 514 10.52 -19.14 -29.60
N GLY A 515 10.07 -19.86 -30.64
CA GLY A 515 10.95 -20.67 -31.50
C GLY A 515 11.52 -21.96 -30.85
N ARG A 516 11.13 -22.30 -29.60
CA ARG A 516 11.56 -23.53 -28.90
C ARG A 516 10.37 -24.46 -28.67
N LEU A 517 10.63 -25.77 -28.60
CA LEU A 517 9.59 -26.76 -28.29
C LEU A 517 9.16 -26.65 -26.81
N ARG A 518 7.85 -26.64 -26.55
CA ARG A 518 7.28 -26.71 -25.20
C ARG A 518 7.27 -28.15 -24.66
N PRO A 519 7.31 -28.35 -23.33
CA PRO A 519 7.00 -29.62 -22.68
C PRO A 519 5.70 -30.26 -23.20
N LEU A 520 5.67 -31.60 -23.29
CA LEU A 520 4.51 -32.35 -23.79
C LEU A 520 3.24 -32.13 -22.95
N SER A 521 3.40 -31.81 -21.66
CA SER A 521 2.31 -31.42 -20.77
C SER A 521 1.61 -30.13 -21.22
N HIS A 522 2.35 -29.14 -21.75
CA HIS A 522 1.76 -27.90 -22.26
C HIS A 522 0.87 -28.15 -23.49
N TYR A 523 1.27 -29.06 -24.39
CA TYR A 523 0.44 -29.43 -25.55
C TYR A 523 -0.75 -30.30 -25.16
N THR A 524 -0.55 -31.34 -24.34
CA THR A 524 -1.61 -32.29 -23.99
C THR A 524 -2.68 -31.69 -23.08
N LEU A 525 -2.29 -30.88 -22.09
CA LEU A 525 -3.24 -30.12 -21.27
C LEU A 525 -3.82 -28.92 -22.03
N GLY A 526 -3.00 -28.16 -22.76
CA GLY A 526 -3.45 -26.99 -23.51
C GLY A 526 -4.42 -27.32 -24.65
N TRP A 527 -4.34 -28.53 -25.23
CA TRP A 527 -5.31 -29.03 -26.21
C TRP A 527 -6.40 -29.92 -25.59
N LEU A 528 -6.45 -30.11 -24.27
CA LEU A 528 -7.47 -30.93 -23.62
C LEU A 528 -8.93 -30.55 -24.02
N PRO A 529 -9.31 -29.26 -24.18
CA PRO A 529 -10.65 -28.88 -24.67
C PRO A 529 -10.94 -29.21 -26.14
N ARG A 530 -9.89 -29.53 -26.93
CA ARG A 530 -9.99 -30.06 -28.30
C ARG A 530 -10.02 -31.59 -28.28
N LEU A 531 -9.17 -32.23 -27.47
CA LEU A 531 -9.10 -33.68 -27.32
C LEU A 531 -10.40 -34.27 -26.76
N THR A 532 -10.94 -33.69 -25.68
CA THR A 532 -12.24 -34.12 -25.10
C THR A 532 -13.40 -33.92 -26.08
N ARG A 533 -13.33 -32.91 -26.95
CA ARG A 533 -14.30 -32.68 -28.03
C ARG A 533 -14.23 -33.76 -29.12
N VAL A 534 -13.07 -34.37 -29.35
CA VAL A 534 -12.92 -35.53 -30.24
C VAL A 534 -13.49 -36.79 -29.56
N THR A 535 -13.11 -37.07 -28.30
CA THR A 535 -13.61 -38.27 -27.58
C THR A 535 -15.11 -38.23 -27.30
N ALA A 536 -15.69 -37.03 -27.18
CA ALA A 536 -17.15 -36.82 -27.09
C ALA A 536 -17.89 -36.97 -28.42
N ARG A 537 -17.21 -36.88 -29.57
CA ARG A 537 -17.82 -36.94 -30.92
C ARG A 537 -17.62 -38.30 -31.61
N VAL A 538 -16.46 -38.93 -31.45
CA VAL A 538 -16.15 -40.23 -32.06
C VAL A 538 -16.74 -41.35 -31.20
N PRO A 539 -17.70 -42.15 -31.70
CA PRO A 539 -18.28 -43.25 -30.93
C PRO A 539 -17.22 -44.25 -30.44
N GLY A 540 -17.38 -44.76 -29.22
CA GLY A 540 -16.47 -45.75 -28.62
C GLY A 540 -15.11 -45.21 -28.14
N LEU A 541 -14.61 -44.11 -28.70
CA LEU A 541 -13.24 -43.62 -28.42
C LEU A 541 -13.01 -43.30 -26.93
N ALA A 542 -13.98 -42.68 -26.25
CA ALA A 542 -13.91 -42.44 -24.80
C ALA A 542 -13.89 -43.74 -23.98
N ALA A 543 -14.62 -44.78 -24.42
CA ALA A 543 -14.64 -46.08 -23.74
C ALA A 543 -13.30 -46.82 -23.87
N VAL A 544 -12.71 -46.81 -25.06
CA VAL A 544 -11.36 -47.36 -25.30
C VAL A 544 -10.31 -46.61 -24.47
N ALA A 545 -10.35 -45.28 -24.47
CA ALA A 545 -9.42 -44.47 -23.68
C ALA A 545 -9.55 -44.74 -22.17
N ASN A 546 -10.77 -44.85 -21.64
CA ASN A 546 -10.99 -45.19 -20.22
C ASN A 546 -10.50 -46.60 -19.88
N ALA A 547 -10.70 -47.59 -20.77
CA ALA A 547 -10.24 -48.97 -20.57
C ALA A 547 -8.71 -49.10 -20.59
N ILE A 548 -8.00 -48.26 -21.35
CA ILE A 548 -6.53 -48.20 -21.32
C ILE A 548 -6.06 -47.49 -20.02
N MET A 549 -6.74 -46.42 -19.60
CA MET A 549 -6.39 -45.65 -18.40
C MET A 549 -6.75 -46.31 -17.06
N SER A 550 -7.63 -47.31 -17.04
CA SER A 550 -7.87 -48.12 -15.83
C SER A 550 -6.70 -49.05 -15.50
N VAL A 551 -5.90 -49.46 -16.49
CA VAL A 551 -4.73 -50.32 -16.29
C VAL A 551 -3.58 -49.48 -15.73
N ALA A 552 -3.30 -49.61 -14.43
CA ALA A 552 -2.37 -48.72 -13.72
C ALA A 552 -0.95 -48.63 -14.33
N PRO A 553 -0.31 -49.72 -14.81
CA PRO A 553 0.96 -49.63 -15.54
C PRO A 553 0.87 -48.79 -16.83
N LEU A 554 -0.20 -48.95 -17.61
CA LEU A 554 -0.41 -48.20 -18.86
C LEU A 554 -0.69 -46.72 -18.59
N ARG A 555 -1.51 -46.40 -17.58
CA ARG A 555 -1.71 -45.03 -17.11
C ARG A 555 -0.41 -44.39 -16.61
N SER A 556 0.37 -45.11 -15.80
CA SER A 556 1.66 -44.63 -15.26
C SER A 556 2.66 -44.34 -16.38
N LEU A 557 2.78 -45.24 -17.37
CA LEU A 557 3.62 -45.05 -18.55
C LEU A 557 3.14 -43.87 -19.40
N ALA A 558 1.84 -43.80 -19.72
CA ALA A 558 1.26 -42.70 -20.49
C ALA A 558 1.49 -41.35 -19.81
N PHE A 559 1.28 -41.27 -18.48
CA PHE A 559 1.49 -40.04 -17.70
C PHE A 559 2.94 -39.60 -17.71
N ARG A 560 3.90 -40.53 -17.54
CA ARG A 560 5.34 -40.24 -17.72
C ARG A 560 5.67 -39.69 -19.12
N ILE A 561 5.10 -40.28 -20.17
CA ILE A 561 5.33 -39.84 -21.56
C ILE A 561 4.79 -38.42 -21.80
N ILE A 562 3.61 -38.08 -21.27
CA ILE A 562 2.99 -36.75 -21.49
C ILE A 562 3.38 -35.69 -20.45
N GLY A 563 4.29 -36.01 -19.51
CA GLY A 563 4.77 -35.06 -18.49
C GLY A 563 3.77 -34.79 -17.36
N LEU A 564 3.04 -35.82 -16.90
CA LEU A 564 2.17 -35.76 -15.72
C LEU A 564 2.68 -36.69 -14.60
N ASP A 565 2.43 -36.31 -13.35
CA ASP A 565 2.77 -37.11 -12.18
C ASP A 565 1.99 -38.45 -12.19
N PRO A 566 2.66 -39.61 -12.26
CA PRO A 566 2.01 -40.92 -12.37
C PRO A 566 1.17 -41.32 -11.15
N ARG A 567 1.27 -40.60 -10.03
CA ARG A 567 0.42 -40.78 -8.84
C ARG A 567 -1.01 -40.28 -9.06
N ARG A 568 -1.24 -39.35 -9.99
CA ARG A 568 -2.58 -38.80 -10.23
C ARG A 568 -3.53 -39.81 -10.88
N GLY A 569 -4.80 -39.75 -10.49
CA GLY A 569 -5.90 -40.35 -11.26
C GLY A 569 -6.26 -39.51 -12.48
N MET A 570 -6.93 -40.11 -13.46
CA MET A 570 -7.57 -39.40 -14.57
C MET A 570 -9.10 -39.45 -14.39
N PRO A 571 -9.83 -38.32 -14.53
CA PRO A 571 -11.28 -38.35 -14.66
C PRO A 571 -11.71 -39.16 -15.88
N ALA A 572 -12.78 -39.95 -15.75
CA ALA A 572 -13.30 -40.76 -16.86
C ALA A 572 -13.88 -39.88 -17.97
N LEU A 573 -13.42 -40.10 -19.20
CA LEU A 573 -13.90 -39.39 -20.39
C LEU A 573 -15.32 -39.83 -20.73
N GLN A 574 -16.17 -38.86 -21.10
CA GLN A 574 -17.58 -39.10 -21.43
C GLN A 574 -17.83 -39.11 -22.95
N SER A 575 -18.78 -39.94 -23.37
CA SER A 575 -19.25 -40.02 -24.76
C SER A 575 -20.44 -39.09 -24.98
N GLY A 576 -20.41 -38.31 -26.06
CA GLY A 576 -21.41 -37.27 -26.33
C GLY A 576 -21.16 -35.96 -25.56
N THR A 577 -21.92 -34.92 -25.92
CA THR A 577 -21.88 -33.61 -25.26
C THR A 577 -23.12 -33.40 -24.39
N VAL A 578 -23.02 -32.52 -23.37
CA VAL A 578 -24.18 -32.10 -22.56
C VAL A 578 -25.30 -31.56 -23.45
N THR A 579 -24.98 -30.78 -24.49
CA THR A 579 -25.94 -30.28 -25.47
C THR A 579 -26.67 -31.41 -26.21
N ALA A 580 -25.97 -32.47 -26.65
CA ALA A 580 -26.58 -33.62 -27.31
C ALA A 580 -27.33 -34.56 -26.34
N TRP A 581 -26.93 -34.58 -25.07
CA TRP A 581 -27.68 -35.26 -23.99
C TRP A 581 -29.00 -34.53 -23.69
N ALA A 582 -28.98 -33.19 -23.62
CA ALA A 582 -30.16 -32.37 -23.34
C ALA A 582 -31.15 -32.38 -24.52
N ARG A 583 -30.65 -32.28 -25.76
CA ARG A 583 -31.47 -32.36 -26.98
C ARG A 583 -32.19 -33.71 -27.11
N ARG A 584 -31.56 -34.82 -26.69
CA ARG A 584 -32.18 -36.17 -26.63
C ARG A 584 -33.15 -36.38 -25.46
N ARG A 585 -33.34 -35.37 -24.60
CA ARG A 585 -34.29 -35.37 -23.46
C ARG A 585 -35.32 -34.25 -23.56
N ASN A 586 -35.35 -33.51 -24.68
CA ASN A 586 -36.13 -32.28 -24.86
C ASN A 586 -35.92 -31.25 -23.72
N LEU A 587 -34.69 -31.18 -23.19
CA LEU A 587 -34.26 -30.23 -22.16
C LEU A 587 -33.60 -28.96 -22.74
N LEU A 588 -33.70 -28.77 -24.05
CA LEU A 588 -33.38 -27.52 -24.73
C LEU A 588 -34.70 -26.99 -25.29
N ALA A 589 -35.00 -25.72 -25.04
CA ALA A 589 -36.21 -25.09 -25.57
C ALA A 589 -36.12 -24.98 -27.10
N ASP A 590 -37.11 -25.54 -27.78
CA ASP A 590 -37.32 -25.29 -29.20
C ASP A 590 -37.87 -23.87 -29.36
N CYS A 591 -37.01 -22.98 -29.87
CA CYS A 591 -37.13 -21.52 -29.88
C CYS A 591 -36.99 -20.85 -28.50
N VAL A 592 -36.12 -19.83 -28.44
CA VAL A 592 -36.33 -18.72 -27.50
C VAL A 592 -37.56 -17.97 -28.00
N PRO A 593 -38.53 -17.59 -27.14
CA PRO A 593 -39.62 -16.73 -27.57
C PRO A 593 -39.07 -15.43 -28.16
N ALA A 594 -39.64 -14.98 -29.28
CA ALA A 594 -39.38 -13.64 -29.81
C ALA A 594 -40.11 -12.60 -28.94
N GLY A 595 -39.69 -12.47 -27.67
CA GLY A 595 -40.15 -11.44 -26.76
C GLY A 595 -39.67 -10.08 -27.25
N ASP A 596 -40.58 -9.11 -27.29
CA ASP A 596 -40.42 -7.89 -28.08
C ASP A 596 -39.13 -7.11 -27.78
N ALA A 597 -38.32 -6.94 -28.83
CA ALA A 597 -37.22 -5.97 -28.84
C ALA A 597 -37.75 -4.51 -29.00
N ALA A 598 -38.87 -4.18 -28.34
CA ALA A 598 -39.60 -2.93 -28.52
C ALA A 598 -40.62 -2.60 -27.40
N SER A 599 -40.20 -2.51 -26.12
CA SER A 599 -40.86 -1.57 -25.18
C SER A 599 -40.07 -1.23 -23.91
N SER A 600 -40.32 -0.02 -23.41
CA SER A 600 -40.19 0.44 -22.01
C SER A 600 -38.96 0.03 -21.21
N PHE A 601 -37.86 0.77 -21.40
CA PHE A 601 -36.87 0.98 -20.35
C PHE A 601 -37.37 2.10 -19.42
N THR A 602 -38.22 1.78 -18.44
CA THR A 602 -38.65 2.72 -17.38
C THR A 602 -38.92 1.98 -16.08
N ALA A 603 -38.46 2.54 -14.97
CA ALA A 603 -38.54 1.90 -13.66
C ALA A 603 -39.91 2.11 -12.99
N THR A 604 -40.27 1.21 -12.08
CA THR A 604 -40.83 1.63 -10.78
C THR A 604 -40.62 0.57 -9.70
N SER A 605 -40.50 1.05 -8.46
CA SER A 605 -40.45 0.26 -7.22
C SER A 605 -41.74 -0.52 -6.96
N GLY A 606 -41.65 -1.75 -6.47
CA GLY A 606 -42.79 -2.56 -6.04
C GLY A 606 -42.54 -3.28 -4.71
N THR A 607 -42.95 -2.67 -3.59
CA THR A 607 -42.96 -3.30 -2.26
C THR A 607 -44.03 -4.40 -2.16
N ALA A 608 -43.76 -5.46 -1.39
CA ALA A 608 -44.54 -6.69 -1.41
C ALA A 608 -45.80 -6.70 -0.52
N ALA A 609 -46.90 -7.25 -1.06
CA ALA A 609 -48.07 -7.81 -0.36
C ALA A 609 -49.00 -8.48 -1.41
N ARG A 610 -49.82 -9.51 -1.16
CA ARG A 610 -49.98 -10.45 -0.03
C ARG A 610 -50.89 -11.61 -0.51
N ALA A 611 -50.63 -12.86 -0.11
CA ALA A 611 -51.63 -13.91 0.20
C ALA A 611 -50.95 -15.29 0.40
N ALA A 612 -51.47 -16.23 1.21
CA ALA A 612 -52.29 -16.14 2.42
C ALA A 612 -52.26 -17.50 3.15
N ALA A 613 -52.12 -17.52 4.47
CA ALA A 613 -52.39 -18.70 5.31
C ALA A 613 -52.82 -18.27 6.72
N THR A 614 -53.91 -18.86 7.21
CA THR A 614 -54.52 -18.68 8.55
C THR A 614 -54.04 -19.80 9.51
N SER A 615 -54.15 -19.75 10.85
CA SER A 615 -54.69 -18.81 11.87
C SER A 615 -53.81 -18.94 13.15
N ALA A 616 -54.01 -18.35 14.33
CA ALA A 616 -55.05 -17.52 14.98
C ALA A 616 -54.35 -16.66 16.10
N ALA A 617 -54.96 -15.89 17.03
CA ALA A 617 -56.36 -15.57 17.40
C ALA A 617 -56.41 -14.20 18.14
N ALA A 618 -57.56 -13.89 18.77
CA ALA A 618 -57.74 -13.06 19.99
C ALA A 618 -57.06 -11.67 20.12
N THR A 619 -57.80 -10.62 19.71
CA THR A 619 -58.42 -9.55 20.57
C THR A 619 -57.65 -8.95 21.77
N SER A 620 -57.67 -7.64 22.08
CA SER A 620 -58.27 -6.40 21.49
C SER A 620 -57.75 -5.17 22.31
N ALA A 621 -58.10 -3.87 22.17
CA ALA A 621 -59.13 -3.08 21.46
C ALA A 621 -58.68 -1.58 21.33
N ALA A 622 -59.55 -0.70 20.75
CA ALA A 622 -59.46 0.79 20.69
C ALA A 622 -58.29 1.41 19.85
N ALA A 623 -58.49 2.26 18.81
CA ALA A 623 -59.14 3.59 18.68
C ALA A 623 -58.20 4.77 19.06
N THR A 624 -58.17 5.96 18.40
CA THR A 624 -59.12 6.60 17.45
C THR A 624 -58.42 7.69 16.57
N SER A 625 -58.96 8.01 15.37
CA SER A 625 -58.92 9.32 14.64
C SER A 625 -57.57 10.00 14.24
N ALA A 626 -57.46 10.91 13.25
CA ALA A 626 -58.21 11.21 12.01
C ALA A 626 -57.49 12.34 11.19
N ALA A 627 -57.82 12.49 9.89
CA ALA A 627 -57.59 13.67 8.99
C ALA A 627 -56.12 14.05 8.61
N ALA A 628 -55.81 14.67 7.45
CA ALA A 628 -56.49 14.78 6.13
C ALA A 628 -55.51 15.31 5.02
N SER A 629 -55.93 15.23 3.73
CA SER A 629 -55.60 16.06 2.52
C SER A 629 -54.49 17.14 2.54
N SER A 630 -53.75 17.53 1.48
CA SER A 630 -53.53 17.10 0.06
C SER A 630 -52.40 18.03 -0.54
N GLU A 631 -52.03 18.23 -1.83
CA GLU A 631 -52.46 17.82 -3.19
C GLU A 631 -51.36 18.09 -4.27
N ALA A 632 -51.56 17.63 -5.52
CA ALA A 632 -51.28 18.19 -6.88
C ALA A 632 -50.15 19.24 -7.18
N ALA A 633 -49.54 19.36 -8.38
CA ALA A 633 -49.50 18.57 -9.65
C ALA A 633 -48.50 19.15 -10.72
N THR A 634 -48.22 18.40 -11.82
CA THR A 634 -47.92 18.85 -13.23
C THR A 634 -46.61 19.65 -13.56
N ASP A 635 -45.98 19.63 -14.76
CA ASP A 635 -46.06 18.84 -16.04
C ASP A 635 -44.76 19.05 -16.91
N ALA A 636 -44.67 18.40 -18.10
CA ALA A 636 -44.11 18.90 -19.38
C ALA A 636 -42.80 18.35 -20.04
N ARG A 637 -42.97 17.26 -20.84
CA ARG A 637 -42.66 17.13 -22.30
C ARG A 637 -41.22 16.98 -22.90
N GLU A 638 -41.20 16.48 -24.15
CA GLU A 638 -40.06 15.93 -24.92
C GLU A 638 -39.79 16.62 -26.29
N ARG A 639 -38.63 16.28 -26.92
CA ARG A 639 -38.27 16.15 -28.38
C ARG A 639 -36.85 16.72 -28.65
N GLY A 640 -35.98 16.20 -29.51
CA GLY A 640 -35.94 14.95 -30.30
C GLY A 640 -35.03 15.06 -31.56
N GLY A 641 -34.09 14.14 -31.79
CA GLY A 641 -33.18 14.15 -32.98
C GLY A 641 -32.13 13.02 -33.00
N THR A 642 -31.61 12.64 -34.19
CA THR A 642 -30.81 11.41 -34.48
C THR A 642 -29.84 11.63 -35.69
N PRO A 643 -29.06 10.65 -36.19
CA PRO A 643 -28.10 9.68 -35.56
C PRO A 643 -26.74 9.53 -36.32
N ALA A 644 -25.74 8.76 -35.81
CA ALA A 644 -24.83 7.89 -36.61
C ALA A 644 -23.74 7.12 -35.78
N SER A 645 -23.41 5.89 -36.23
CA SER A 645 -22.13 5.09 -36.17
C SER A 645 -21.03 5.32 -35.09
N SER A 646 -20.28 4.32 -34.60
CA SER A 646 -20.31 2.85 -34.80
C SER A 646 -19.33 2.12 -33.83
N ASP A 647 -19.65 0.87 -33.50
CA ASP A 647 -18.80 -0.24 -32.99
C ASP A 647 -17.50 0.02 -32.18
N SER A 648 -17.53 -0.44 -30.92
CA SER A 648 -16.46 -1.33 -30.41
C SER A 648 -17.08 -2.41 -29.51
N ALA A 649 -16.47 -3.60 -29.46
CA ALA A 649 -17.18 -4.84 -29.08
C ALA A 649 -17.14 -5.20 -27.57
N ARG A 650 -18.14 -5.99 -27.16
CA ARG A 650 -18.28 -6.57 -25.81
C ARG A 650 -17.19 -7.61 -25.51
N GLU A 651 -16.64 -7.61 -24.30
CA GLU A 651 -16.27 -8.84 -23.59
C GLU A 651 -16.19 -8.64 -22.06
N ARG A 652 -17.30 -8.86 -21.34
CA ARG A 652 -17.34 -9.02 -19.87
C ARG A 652 -18.51 -9.92 -19.46
N GLU A 653 -18.24 -11.17 -19.10
CA GLU A 653 -19.15 -12.00 -18.32
C GLU A 653 -18.37 -13.11 -17.59
N ALA A 654 -18.99 -13.68 -16.54
CA ALA A 654 -18.41 -14.57 -15.53
C ALA A 654 -17.35 -13.91 -14.59
N ALA A 655 -17.22 -14.31 -13.33
CA ALA A 655 -17.90 -15.42 -12.64
C ALA A 655 -18.51 -14.97 -11.30
N THR A 656 -19.74 -15.44 -11.02
CA THR A 656 -20.31 -15.42 -9.67
C THR A 656 -19.60 -16.45 -8.78
N ALA A 657 -19.28 -16.05 -7.54
CA ALA A 657 -18.71 -16.98 -6.57
C ALA A 657 -19.77 -17.98 -6.10
N SER A 658 -19.47 -19.27 -6.15
CA SER A 658 -20.32 -20.34 -5.61
C SER A 658 -19.63 -20.98 -4.41
N SER A 659 -20.35 -21.10 -3.30
CA SER A 659 -19.82 -21.63 -2.04
C SER A 659 -19.62 -23.14 -2.10
N MET A 660 -18.44 -23.62 -1.72
CA MET A 660 -18.22 -25.02 -1.34
C MET A 660 -17.64 -25.09 0.07
N VAL A 661 -18.53 -25.26 1.05
CA VAL A 661 -18.19 -25.66 2.42
C VAL A 661 -18.50 -27.14 2.55
N GLY A 662 -17.53 -27.93 3.05
CA GLY A 662 -17.76 -29.31 3.44
C GLY A 662 -17.43 -30.38 2.38
N SER A 663 -16.14 -30.72 2.25
CA SER A 663 -15.75 -32.09 1.91
C SER A 663 -14.33 -32.37 2.45
N PRO A 664 -14.12 -33.40 3.28
CA PRO A 664 -12.80 -33.75 3.78
C PRO A 664 -12.08 -34.71 2.83
N ILE A 665 -10.81 -34.45 2.54
CA ILE A 665 -9.73 -35.42 2.26
C ILE A 665 -8.40 -34.65 2.24
N LEU A 666 -7.38 -35.30 2.82
CA LEU A 666 -5.94 -34.95 2.91
C LEU A 666 -5.41 -33.93 1.89
#